data_AF-A0A970MBS3-F1
#
_entry.id   AF-A0A970MBS3-F1
#
_cell.length_a   1.000
_cell.length_b   1.000
_cell.length_c   1.000
_cell.angle_alpha   90.00
_cell.angle_beta   90.00
_cell.angle_gamma   90.00
#
_symmetry.space_group_name_H-M   'P 1'
#
loop_
_entity.id
_entity.type
_entity.pdbx_description
1 polymer ?
#
loop_
_entity_poly.entity_id
_entity_poly.type
_entity_poly.pdbx_seq_one_letter_code
_entity_poly.pdbx_strand_id
1 'polypeptide(L)'
;MVRNYKGILRCEGTNITDGTGKKFYPIGFGLGGTLYPEGYMWQIFGGKHNSEKACEGPTYIYNSIVEIVGEEAAKEFWDAYLRNWTSEQDIAMMAKWGANHIRLPLTYKTLMTQDGVFIESGFESVDRIVSWCRKYGLYVVLDLHVAPGGQNPWHISDSLGTALLWEQPEIYWPLTVKLWREIARRYSEDEIIMGYDLLNETVLPVGHEAEELRRLSIAITQAIREVDQNHIVFIEGNQFATDFTALEPFDDNMAYSFHFYKYNGPNPEKRDIQKYLDLRYRTQIPLWNGETGDNNAQWWTEDIRLHKKHNIGICMWTHKKLYITNQPYVVKVIPEFRQVAEYIGGCGPKPNPELAKKALMEQADAMATENCVFQPEYLEGFDWYEPEDKGPLYLEPKAPIDIRVDDLLGRMTLEEKASQLANSCEGIERLKLPSYRDGEVEHGVALIAVMDEEVGTATVFPQAIAMASTFNENLIYRMATAISDEVRAKYSQGLMGLAFCSPVIDLARDPRWGRIQESFGEDPYLSAALGAAFIHGLSGDDPHIRKTIAGPKHFTANCCEATRRDGNATIDERSLWEYYLRPFEKCLELYDYQTIMPAYNGVNGMPGAANYWLLNSILREMFGFSGYVLSDGNAVYDLYKFHHIVSSMEEAAALAVVSGCDVSNGRGHKEYIAKAVEMGLVSVHDVDIAVRRAIKARFQLGLLDPPENLPYQTISEDVVNCRKHQDLALQVAREGTVMLKNEELLPIQSDKIKKIALIGPYAASTYMGTYSGKPSHVITLEEGVRELVGESVEVLCEPVFEGGIAPHLIPESCMETPDGQSGLLAEYYSSRHLLGSPMLTRVEKTICFDWRFRSPIKGMENESTWSVRFSGFLRVPESRKYTFYVNSDNGVRLVVNGLTLIDEWGYEQPRVCTGEIYLDAGAKHSIRMERYSQGEGCHVTLAWDYVEPDKWNAALQAARDADYAIVCVGTDKVVEDETTDRHDIALQPYQENLVRKIKEENQNTVVVIFSGSPISSPWMAENIPAILQAWYPGEAGGKAIAEILFGKYSPSGRLPVTVYKSVADIPPIQQYNIIEGGMTYLYFDGEVLYPFGHGLSYTRFHYSEIQCDKNEYWLREQIVVKFKVTNVGDTGAYEAAQVYVRVNESKVRRPLKQLAGIKKMYLEPGETQEASIVIQLEDFYRYDTEKKCRLLDGGMYSIMVGASSKDIPLMQTITVNPERKQRNS
;
A
#
# COMPACT_ATOMS: atom_id res chain seq x y z
N MET A 1 -0.07 23.26 -14.23
CA MET A 1 0.01 24.12 -15.44
C MET A 1 0.64 25.44 -15.03
N VAL A 2 1.75 25.86 -15.63
CA VAL A 2 2.22 27.26 -15.52
C VAL A 2 1.30 28.09 -16.39
N ARG A 3 0.63 29.13 -15.83
CA ARG A 3 -0.17 30.06 -16.63
C ARG A 3 0.78 30.86 -17.51
N ASN A 4 0.68 30.72 -18.84
CA ASN A 4 1.46 31.53 -19.76
C ASN A 4 0.85 32.92 -19.84
N TYR A 5 1.58 33.92 -19.34
CA TYR A 5 1.20 35.32 -19.45
C TYR A 5 1.44 35.88 -20.85
N LYS A 6 0.68 36.94 -21.17
CA LYS A 6 0.78 37.65 -22.44
C LYS A 6 1.13 39.12 -22.17
N GLY A 7 2.26 39.38 -21.52
CA GLY A 7 2.83 40.71 -21.34
C GLY A 7 2.21 41.57 -20.24
N ILE A 8 2.70 42.81 -20.14
CA ILE A 8 2.42 43.79 -19.08
C ILE A 8 0.93 44.23 -19.08
N LEU A 9 0.33 44.31 -17.89
CA LEU A 9 -1.05 44.78 -17.71
C LEU A 9 -1.18 46.31 -17.87
N ARG A 10 -2.30 46.76 -18.42
CA ARG A 10 -2.60 48.21 -18.58
C ARG A 10 -4.04 48.55 -18.23
N CYS A 11 -4.29 49.81 -17.92
CA CYS A 11 -5.63 50.35 -17.75
C CYS A 11 -6.18 50.83 -19.11
N GLU A 12 -7.35 50.32 -19.49
CA GLU A 12 -8.08 50.71 -20.69
C GLU A 12 -9.52 51.08 -20.34
N GLY A 13 -9.77 52.39 -20.25
CA GLY A 13 -11.01 52.93 -19.70
C GLY A 13 -11.24 52.41 -18.29
N THR A 14 -12.39 51.77 -18.04
CA THR A 14 -12.76 51.23 -16.73
C THR A 14 -12.30 49.79 -16.48
N ASN A 15 -11.40 49.24 -17.32
CA ASN A 15 -10.90 47.88 -17.21
C ASN A 15 -9.38 47.84 -17.04
N ILE A 16 -8.89 46.73 -16.47
CA ILE A 16 -7.50 46.32 -16.60
C ILE A 16 -7.44 45.28 -17.72
N THR A 17 -6.46 45.39 -18.62
CA THR A 17 -6.28 44.50 -19.77
C THR A 17 -4.89 43.88 -19.77
N ASP A 18 -4.76 42.68 -20.32
CA ASP A 18 -3.46 42.06 -20.60
C ASP A 18 -2.81 42.64 -21.86
N GLY A 19 -1.58 42.23 -22.17
CA GLY A 19 -0.84 42.70 -23.36
C GLY A 19 -1.48 42.32 -24.71
N THR A 20 -2.62 41.62 -24.73
CA THR A 20 -3.45 41.40 -25.92
C THR A 20 -4.70 42.27 -25.98
N GLY A 21 -4.93 43.13 -24.99
CA GLY A 21 -6.14 43.94 -24.84
C GLY A 21 -7.33 43.17 -24.27
N LYS A 22 -7.14 41.93 -23.77
CA LYS A 22 -8.21 41.16 -23.13
C LYS A 22 -8.38 41.63 -21.70
N LYS A 23 -9.64 41.78 -21.25
CA LYS A 23 -9.94 42.11 -19.86
C LYS A 23 -9.31 41.11 -18.90
N PHE A 24 -8.54 41.63 -17.95
CA PHE A 24 -7.95 40.89 -16.85
C PHE A 24 -8.72 41.23 -15.58
N TYR A 25 -9.10 40.20 -14.82
CA TYR A 25 -9.80 40.35 -13.55
C TYR A 25 -8.87 39.93 -12.41
N PRO A 26 -8.23 40.88 -11.70
CA PRO A 26 -7.33 40.56 -10.60
C PRO A 26 -8.10 39.89 -9.45
N ILE A 27 -7.67 38.70 -9.05
CA ILE A 27 -8.13 38.01 -7.85
C ILE A 27 -6.92 37.37 -7.16
N GLY A 28 -6.70 37.68 -5.89
CA GLY A 28 -5.43 37.37 -5.26
C GLY A 28 -5.43 37.50 -3.75
N PHE A 29 -4.24 37.33 -3.18
CA PHE A 29 -3.98 37.40 -1.75
C PHE A 29 -2.90 38.43 -1.45
N GLY A 30 -3.06 39.14 -0.33
CA GLY A 30 -2.01 39.93 0.29
C GLY A 30 -1.11 39.06 1.14
N LEU A 31 0.22 39.18 0.97
CA LEU A 31 1.21 38.41 1.72
C LEU A 31 1.48 38.92 3.14
N GLY A 32 0.74 39.95 3.60
CA GLY A 32 0.72 40.41 4.99
C GLY A 32 2.07 40.36 5.68
N GLY A 33 2.13 39.73 6.85
CA GLY A 33 3.28 39.62 7.76
C GLY A 33 4.67 39.27 7.20
N THR A 34 4.82 38.97 5.91
CA THR A 34 6.08 38.54 5.27
C THR A 34 7.24 39.51 5.48
N LEU A 35 7.13 40.75 5.01
CA LEU A 35 8.19 41.76 5.19
C LEU A 35 7.86 42.75 6.32
N TYR A 36 6.66 42.63 6.90
CA TYR A 36 6.10 43.57 7.84
C TYR A 36 5.07 42.90 8.78
N PRO A 37 5.50 42.35 9.93
CA PRO A 37 4.63 41.62 10.86
C PRO A 37 3.81 42.56 11.75
N GLU A 38 2.60 42.92 11.34
CA GLU A 38 1.69 43.74 12.17
C GLU A 38 1.19 43.00 13.40
N GLY A 39 1.14 43.70 14.54
CA GLY A 39 0.86 43.09 15.84
C GLY A 39 -0.47 42.35 15.92
N TYR A 40 -1.51 42.81 15.21
CA TYR A 40 -2.82 42.14 15.25
C TYR A 40 -2.79 40.73 14.60
N MET A 41 -1.92 40.49 13.60
CA MET A 41 -1.77 39.17 12.97
C MET A 41 -1.21 38.12 13.94
N TRP A 42 -0.53 38.59 14.98
CA TRP A 42 0.06 37.77 16.05
C TRP A 42 -0.73 37.86 17.37
N GLN A 43 -1.87 38.55 17.36
CA GLN A 43 -2.66 38.89 18.55
C GLN A 43 -1.88 39.65 19.65
N ILE A 44 -0.91 40.48 19.26
CA ILE A 44 -0.20 41.39 20.15
C ILE A 44 -1.04 42.66 20.28
N PHE A 45 -1.97 42.65 21.23
CA PHE A 45 -2.82 43.79 21.58
C PHE A 45 -2.22 44.52 22.80
N GLY A 46 -1.99 45.84 22.66
CA GLY A 46 -1.24 46.66 23.61
C GLY A 46 -2.02 47.02 24.89
N GLY A 47 -1.37 46.92 26.04
CA GLY A 47 -1.91 47.14 27.40
C GLY A 47 -1.61 48.51 28.01
N LYS A 48 -1.02 49.46 27.25
CA LYS A 48 -0.81 50.84 27.72
C LYS A 48 -1.85 51.85 27.22
N HIS A 49 -2.68 51.47 26.25
CA HIS A 49 -3.76 52.31 25.73
C HIS A 49 -5.06 51.51 25.76
N ASN A 50 -5.94 51.84 26.72
CA ASN A 50 -7.25 51.24 26.99
C ASN A 50 -8.24 51.33 25.80
N SER A 51 -7.91 50.72 24.67
CA SER A 51 -8.83 50.48 23.57
C SER A 51 -8.49 49.12 22.98
N GLU A 52 -9.50 48.27 22.82
CA GLU A 52 -9.45 46.92 22.21
C GLU A 52 -8.97 46.91 20.74
N LYS A 53 -8.35 47.99 20.25
CA LYS A 53 -7.96 48.26 18.86
C LYS A 53 -6.50 48.70 18.68
N ALA A 54 -5.71 48.85 19.74
CA ALA A 54 -4.29 49.21 19.61
C ALA A 54 -3.43 47.93 19.51
N CYS A 55 -2.94 47.61 18.31
CA CYS A 55 -1.89 46.61 18.12
C CYS A 55 -0.52 47.28 18.14
N GLU A 56 0.52 46.57 18.56
CA GLU A 56 1.88 47.13 18.59
C GLU A 56 2.51 47.17 17.19
N GLY A 57 3.34 48.19 16.94
CA GLY A 57 3.99 48.41 15.65
C GLY A 57 5.18 47.47 15.42
N PRO A 58 5.55 47.15 14.18
CA PRO A 58 6.59 46.13 13.93
C PRO A 58 7.98 46.48 14.45
N THR A 59 8.37 47.77 14.50
CA THR A 59 9.62 48.17 15.16
C THR A 59 9.58 47.86 16.66
N TYR A 60 8.43 48.08 17.30
CA TYR A 60 8.28 47.78 18.72
C TYR A 60 8.32 46.27 18.99
N ILE A 61 7.67 45.46 18.14
CA ILE A 61 7.72 43.99 18.20
C ILE A 61 9.17 43.50 18.07
N TYR A 62 9.89 44.00 17.05
CA TYR A 62 11.30 43.67 16.83
C TYR A 62 12.16 43.99 18.06
N ASN A 63 12.07 45.23 18.56
CA ASN A 63 12.84 45.68 19.72
C ASN A 63 12.49 44.88 20.99
N SER A 64 11.22 44.54 21.17
CA SER A 64 10.78 43.74 22.31
C SER A 64 11.35 42.32 22.25
N ILE A 65 11.40 41.69 21.08
CA ILE A 65 12.03 40.37 20.91
C ILE A 65 13.53 40.43 21.21
N VAL A 66 14.23 41.44 20.69
CA VAL A 66 15.66 41.68 21.03
C VAL A 66 15.83 41.88 22.54
N GLU A 67 14.93 42.60 23.20
CA GLU A 67 14.98 42.82 24.65
C GLU A 67 14.75 41.54 25.46
N ILE A 68 13.97 40.60 24.94
CA ILE A 68 13.64 39.33 25.61
C ILE A 68 14.78 38.31 25.45
N VAL A 69 15.26 38.10 24.22
CA VAL A 69 16.17 36.98 23.90
C VAL A 69 17.59 37.40 23.50
N GLY A 70 17.86 38.69 23.33
CA GLY A 70 19.14 39.21 22.84
C GLY A 70 19.25 39.24 21.31
N GLU A 71 20.21 39.99 20.78
CA GLU A 71 20.35 40.26 19.34
C GLU A 71 20.55 38.99 18.49
N GLU A 72 21.39 38.06 18.94
CA GLU A 72 21.72 36.84 18.20
C GLU A 72 20.50 35.92 18.07
N ALA A 73 19.81 35.64 19.18
CA ALA A 73 18.62 34.81 19.18
C ALA A 73 17.43 35.47 18.47
N ALA A 74 17.30 36.80 18.57
CA ALA A 74 16.30 37.55 17.82
C ALA A 74 16.55 37.44 16.31
N LYS A 75 17.81 37.53 15.87
CA LYS A 75 18.19 37.33 14.47
C LYS A 75 17.84 35.91 13.99
N GLU A 76 18.19 34.88 14.76
CA GLU A 76 17.83 33.49 14.43
C GLU A 76 16.31 33.31 14.24
N PHE A 77 15.51 33.89 15.14
CA PHE A 77 14.06 33.88 15.04
C PHE A 77 13.56 34.60 13.79
N TRP A 78 14.03 35.81 13.50
CA TRP A 78 13.58 36.57 12.32
C TRP A 78 13.99 35.89 11.01
N ASP A 79 15.16 35.24 10.98
CA ASP A 79 15.57 34.42 9.84
C ASP A 79 14.63 33.21 9.66
N ALA A 80 14.20 32.56 10.75
CA ALA A 80 13.23 31.46 10.69
C ALA A 80 11.81 31.94 10.31
N TYR A 81 11.37 33.06 10.87
CA TYR A 81 10.12 33.72 10.55
C TYR A 81 10.01 34.03 9.06
N LEU A 82 11.01 34.68 8.47
CA LEU A 82 11.02 35.03 7.05
C LEU A 82 11.03 33.81 6.13
N ARG A 83 11.59 32.67 6.58
CA ARG A 83 11.55 31.41 5.82
C ARG A 83 10.18 30.74 5.87
N ASN A 84 9.53 30.77 7.03
CA ASN A 84 8.36 29.93 7.31
C ASN A 84 7.02 30.69 7.13
N TRP A 85 6.99 32.00 7.31
CA TRP A 85 5.77 32.79 7.16
C TRP A 85 5.24 32.78 5.72
N THR A 86 6.14 33.01 4.75
CA THR A 86 5.85 32.90 3.32
C THR A 86 6.99 32.22 2.61
N SER A 87 6.69 31.02 2.11
CA SER A 87 7.59 30.16 1.37
C SER A 87 7.17 30.06 -0.11
N GLU A 88 7.99 29.41 -0.92
CA GLU A 88 7.61 29.07 -2.30
C GLU A 88 6.34 28.21 -2.35
N GLN A 89 6.12 27.36 -1.34
CA GLN A 89 4.94 26.51 -1.23
C GLN A 89 3.66 27.35 -1.04
N ASP A 90 3.70 28.41 -0.22
CA ASP A 90 2.56 29.33 -0.07
C ASP A 90 2.13 29.92 -1.43
N ILE A 91 3.10 30.38 -2.22
CA ILE A 91 2.88 30.96 -3.55
C ILE A 91 2.34 29.91 -4.53
N ALA A 92 2.91 28.71 -4.52
CA ALA A 92 2.44 27.59 -5.33
C ALA A 92 0.98 27.22 -5.02
N MET A 93 0.61 27.27 -3.74
CA MET A 93 -0.74 26.96 -3.28
C MET A 93 -1.75 28.04 -3.65
N MET A 94 -1.43 29.32 -3.48
CA MET A 94 -2.29 30.41 -3.94
C MET A 94 -2.53 30.34 -5.45
N ALA A 95 -1.50 30.04 -6.24
CA ALA A 95 -1.65 29.79 -7.66
C ALA A 95 -2.57 28.58 -7.94
N LYS A 96 -2.41 27.50 -7.17
CA LYS A 96 -3.29 26.32 -7.26
C LYS A 96 -4.73 26.73 -7.00
N TRP A 97 -5.03 27.49 -5.94
CA TRP A 97 -6.37 27.97 -5.57
C TRP A 97 -7.05 28.88 -6.59
N GLY A 98 -6.34 29.28 -7.65
CA GLY A 98 -6.90 30.07 -8.73
C GLY A 98 -6.53 31.54 -8.67
N ALA A 99 -5.81 32.00 -7.63
CA ALA A 99 -5.26 33.35 -7.58
C ALA A 99 -4.46 33.65 -8.85
N ASN A 100 -4.51 34.90 -9.32
CA ASN A 100 -3.77 35.36 -10.49
C ASN A 100 -2.85 36.55 -10.20
N HIS A 101 -2.92 37.10 -8.99
CA HIS A 101 -1.94 38.06 -8.51
C HIS A 101 -1.72 37.90 -7.00
N ILE A 102 -0.66 38.55 -6.54
CA ILE A 102 -0.24 38.66 -5.15
C ILE A 102 0.00 40.15 -4.85
N ARG A 103 -0.46 40.62 -3.69
CA ARG A 103 -0.09 41.94 -3.17
C ARG A 103 1.01 41.78 -2.14
N LEU A 104 2.17 42.37 -2.39
CA LEU A 104 3.36 42.27 -1.54
C LEU A 104 3.54 43.59 -0.77
N PRO A 105 3.23 43.62 0.53
CA PRO A 105 3.44 44.80 1.35
C PRO A 105 4.93 45.05 1.60
N LEU A 106 5.36 46.27 1.36
CA LEU A 106 6.72 46.79 1.49
C LEU A 106 6.79 47.80 2.62
N THR A 107 7.90 47.79 3.34
CA THR A 107 8.24 48.81 4.32
C THR A 107 9.52 49.48 3.92
N TYR A 108 9.60 50.82 4.01
CA TYR A 108 10.84 51.52 3.70
C TYR A 108 11.99 51.02 4.57
N LYS A 109 11.73 50.55 5.81
CA LYS A 109 12.77 50.14 6.75
C LYS A 109 13.55 48.90 6.30
N THR A 110 12.97 48.05 5.45
CA THR A 110 13.69 46.90 4.86
C THR A 110 14.42 47.28 3.58
N LEU A 111 13.99 48.32 2.87
CA LEU A 111 14.52 48.71 1.56
C LEU A 111 15.45 49.93 1.60
N MET A 112 15.36 50.75 2.65
CA MET A 112 16.02 52.04 2.76
C MET A 112 16.22 52.46 4.22
N THR A 113 17.43 52.89 4.54
CA THR A 113 17.75 53.52 5.84
C THR A 113 17.07 54.88 5.97
N GLN A 114 17.00 55.42 7.19
CA GLN A 114 16.42 56.75 7.44
C GLN A 114 17.14 57.88 6.68
N ASP A 115 18.44 57.73 6.40
CA ASP A 115 19.24 58.69 5.62
C ASP A 115 19.06 58.53 4.10
N GLY A 116 18.17 57.63 3.65
CA GLY A 116 17.88 57.41 2.25
C GLY A 116 18.88 56.52 1.52
N VAL A 117 19.68 55.72 2.22
CA VAL A 117 20.58 54.71 1.62
C VAL A 117 19.81 53.40 1.43
N PHE A 118 19.83 52.83 0.23
CA PHE A 118 19.13 51.58 -0.09
C PHE A 118 19.77 50.35 0.55
N ILE A 119 18.95 49.37 0.92
CA ILE A 119 19.34 48.13 1.59
C ILE A 119 19.14 46.97 0.61
N GLU A 120 20.22 46.49 0.00
CA GLU A 120 20.15 45.45 -1.05
C GLU A 120 19.50 44.15 -0.58
N SER A 121 19.78 43.69 0.65
CA SER A 121 19.17 42.47 1.19
C SER A 121 17.64 42.55 1.31
N GLY A 122 17.09 43.77 1.42
CA GLY A 122 15.65 44.00 1.34
C GLY A 122 15.10 43.74 -0.05
N PHE A 123 15.77 44.27 -1.07
CA PHE A 123 15.41 44.03 -2.47
C PHE A 123 15.58 42.56 -2.87
N GLU A 124 16.63 41.87 -2.39
CA GLU A 124 16.79 40.43 -2.61
C GLU A 124 15.60 39.61 -2.06
N SER A 125 15.01 40.06 -0.96
CA SER A 125 13.82 39.41 -0.39
C SER A 125 12.57 39.61 -1.27
N VAL A 126 12.44 40.79 -1.87
CA VAL A 126 11.39 41.07 -2.87
C VAL A 126 11.61 40.24 -4.13
N ASP A 127 12.83 40.23 -4.67
CA ASP A 127 13.21 39.48 -5.87
C ASP A 127 12.92 37.99 -5.74
N ARG A 128 13.17 37.43 -4.54
CA ARG A 128 12.85 36.04 -4.23
C ARG A 128 11.36 35.74 -4.39
N ILE A 129 10.49 36.57 -3.81
CA ILE A 129 9.03 36.40 -3.90
C ILE A 129 8.55 36.58 -5.34
N VAL A 130 9.03 37.63 -6.02
CA VAL A 130 8.76 37.88 -7.44
C VAL A 130 9.18 36.67 -8.29
N SER A 131 10.32 36.04 -8.00
CA SER A 131 10.77 34.84 -8.71
C SER A 131 9.83 33.63 -8.53
N TRP A 132 9.29 33.44 -7.33
CA TRP A 132 8.29 32.40 -7.06
C TRP A 132 6.99 32.69 -7.80
N CYS A 133 6.49 33.92 -7.73
CA CYS A 133 5.30 34.34 -8.48
C CYS A 133 5.46 34.12 -9.98
N ARG A 134 6.64 34.42 -10.54
CA ARG A 134 6.98 34.14 -11.94
C ARG A 134 6.88 32.65 -12.27
N LYS A 135 7.47 31.79 -11.41
CA LYS A 135 7.45 30.33 -11.59
C LYS A 135 6.02 29.77 -11.63
N TYR A 136 5.12 30.30 -10.82
CA TYR A 136 3.74 29.81 -10.72
C TYR A 136 2.72 30.57 -11.55
N GLY A 137 3.15 31.58 -12.29
CA GLY A 137 2.25 32.41 -13.06
C GLY A 137 1.30 33.16 -12.13
N LEU A 138 1.83 34.06 -11.29
CA LEU A 138 1.13 35.07 -10.49
C LEU A 138 1.70 36.47 -10.77
N TYR A 139 0.85 37.47 -11.01
CA TYR A 139 1.29 38.87 -11.06
C TYR A 139 1.60 39.38 -9.64
N VAL A 140 2.40 40.45 -9.51
CA VAL A 140 2.74 41.05 -8.23
C VAL A 140 2.38 42.53 -8.23
N VAL A 141 1.62 42.97 -7.22
CA VAL A 141 1.45 44.37 -6.87
C VAL A 141 2.43 44.68 -5.74
N LEU A 142 3.34 45.61 -5.98
CA LEU A 142 4.26 46.11 -4.96
C LEU A 142 3.59 47.27 -4.24
N ASP A 143 3.44 47.15 -2.93
CA ASP A 143 2.56 48.01 -2.16
C ASP A 143 3.33 48.64 -0.99
N LEU A 144 3.45 49.96 -0.93
CA LEU A 144 4.18 50.64 0.14
C LEU A 144 3.29 50.81 1.38
N HIS A 145 3.31 49.77 2.22
CA HIS A 145 2.65 49.72 3.52
C HIS A 145 3.26 50.64 4.57
N VAL A 146 4.54 50.97 4.48
CA VAL A 146 5.19 51.95 5.38
C VAL A 146 6.09 52.87 4.58
N ALA A 147 5.65 54.10 4.39
CA ALA A 147 6.47 55.16 3.82
C ALA A 147 7.48 55.72 4.84
N PRO A 148 8.59 56.33 4.39
CA PRO A 148 9.42 57.18 5.25
C PRO A 148 8.56 58.16 6.05
N GLY A 149 8.70 58.15 7.38
CA GLY A 149 7.90 59.00 8.28
C GLY A 149 6.50 58.50 8.64
N GLY A 150 5.99 57.45 7.99
CA GLY A 150 4.67 56.86 8.27
C GLY A 150 3.50 57.71 7.75
N GLN A 151 2.60 57.09 6.99
CA GLN A 151 1.51 57.77 6.27
C GLN A 151 0.18 57.85 7.05
N ASN A 152 0.08 57.21 8.21
CA ASN A 152 -1.01 57.38 9.17
C ASN A 152 -0.46 57.32 10.62
N PRO A 153 -1.18 57.85 11.63
CA PRO A 153 -0.68 57.94 13.02
C PRO A 153 -0.79 56.62 13.80
N TRP A 154 -1.31 55.54 13.21
CA TRP A 154 -1.46 54.26 13.90
C TRP A 154 -0.19 53.40 13.78
N HIS A 155 -0.07 52.47 14.71
CA HIS A 155 1.06 51.56 14.80
C HIS A 155 1.23 50.64 13.58
N ILE A 156 0.18 50.47 12.76
CA ILE A 156 0.22 49.73 11.49
C ILE A 156 1.04 50.44 10.40
N SER A 157 1.28 51.76 10.49
CA SER A 157 2.29 52.46 9.67
C SER A 157 3.64 52.59 10.38
N ASP A 158 3.85 51.83 11.46
CA ASP A 158 5.02 51.90 12.33
C ASP A 158 5.28 53.32 12.87
N SER A 159 4.19 54.07 12.98
CA SER A 159 4.12 55.44 13.46
C SER A 159 3.90 55.43 14.97
N LEU A 160 4.70 56.20 15.72
CA LEU A 160 4.56 56.35 17.17
C LEU A 160 3.53 57.44 17.50
N GLY A 161 2.31 57.31 16.97
CA GLY A 161 1.20 58.24 17.24
C GLY A 161 1.16 59.51 16.38
N THR A 162 2.09 59.68 15.43
CA THR A 162 2.18 60.84 14.51
C THR A 162 2.54 60.37 13.10
N ALA A 163 1.93 60.98 12.08
CA ALA A 163 2.20 60.66 10.67
C ALA A 163 3.18 61.69 10.09
N LEU A 164 4.48 61.47 10.35
CA LEU A 164 5.54 62.44 10.03
C LEU A 164 5.69 62.68 8.53
N LEU A 165 5.21 61.76 7.68
CA LEU A 165 5.14 61.96 6.23
C LEU A 165 4.40 63.27 5.87
N TRP A 166 3.38 63.64 6.65
CA TRP A 166 2.56 64.83 6.43
C TRP A 166 3.03 66.02 7.24
N GLU A 167 3.50 65.79 8.48
CA GLU A 167 3.93 66.87 9.38
C GLU A 167 5.31 67.44 9.03
N GLN A 168 6.17 66.67 8.33
CA GLN A 168 7.52 67.07 7.90
C GLN A 168 7.75 66.74 6.41
N PRO A 169 6.95 67.30 5.49
CA PRO A 169 6.96 66.94 4.07
C PRO A 169 8.29 67.26 3.39
N GLU A 170 9.01 68.28 3.85
CA GLU A 170 10.33 68.66 3.33
C GLU A 170 11.42 67.61 3.58
N ILE A 171 11.23 66.73 4.56
CA ILE A 171 12.15 65.62 4.87
C ILE A 171 11.68 64.33 4.21
N TYR A 172 10.42 63.97 4.44
CA TYR A 172 9.97 62.61 4.12
C TYR A 172 9.43 62.46 2.69
N TRP A 173 8.85 63.50 2.07
CA TRP A 173 8.40 63.38 0.67
C TRP A 173 9.55 63.09 -0.29
N PRO A 174 10.71 63.78 -0.23
CA PRO A 174 11.85 63.45 -1.08
C PRO A 174 12.33 62.01 -0.89
N LEU A 175 12.29 61.47 0.33
CA LEU A 175 12.69 60.09 0.63
C LEU A 175 11.70 59.09 0.02
N THR A 176 10.39 59.32 0.16
CA THR A 176 9.34 58.48 -0.43
C THR A 176 9.42 58.48 -1.96
N VAL A 177 9.58 59.66 -2.57
CA VAL A 177 9.76 59.81 -4.02
C VAL A 177 11.05 59.11 -4.49
N LYS A 178 12.15 59.24 -3.73
CA LYS A 178 13.42 58.56 -4.02
C LYS A 178 13.27 57.04 -3.98
N LEU A 179 12.56 56.51 -2.99
CA LEU A 179 12.30 55.08 -2.84
C LEU A 179 11.49 54.53 -4.02
N TRP A 180 10.39 55.18 -4.37
CA TRP A 180 9.54 54.75 -5.49
C TRP A 180 10.26 54.79 -6.84
N ARG A 181 11.08 55.82 -7.08
CA ARG A 181 11.93 55.87 -8.28
C ARG A 181 12.85 54.66 -8.35
N GLU A 182 13.44 54.24 -7.24
CA GLU A 182 14.34 53.08 -7.22
C GLU A 182 13.59 51.75 -7.38
N ILE A 183 12.45 51.57 -6.71
CA ILE A 183 11.60 50.39 -6.90
C ILE A 183 11.20 50.26 -8.36
N ALA A 184 10.66 51.32 -8.96
CA ALA A 184 10.26 51.32 -10.37
C ALA A 184 11.43 51.06 -11.32
N ARG A 185 12.61 51.65 -11.06
CA ARG A 185 13.82 51.40 -11.87
C ARG A 185 14.25 49.93 -11.87
N ARG A 186 14.05 49.20 -10.77
CA ARG A 186 14.42 47.78 -10.67
C ARG A 186 13.46 46.86 -11.40
N TYR A 187 12.17 47.20 -11.41
CA TYR A 187 11.12 46.31 -11.88
C TYR A 187 10.45 46.77 -13.19
N SER A 188 10.93 47.83 -13.83
CA SER A 188 10.31 48.44 -15.03
C SER A 188 10.14 47.51 -16.23
N GLU A 189 11.00 46.49 -16.35
CA GLU A 189 10.99 45.51 -17.45
C GLU A 189 10.34 44.17 -17.06
N ASP A 190 9.86 44.03 -15.83
CA ASP A 190 9.38 42.75 -15.31
C ASP A 190 7.89 42.54 -15.59
N GLU A 191 7.59 41.75 -16.61
CA GLU A 191 6.22 41.56 -17.11
C GLU A 191 5.22 41.00 -16.09
N ILE A 192 5.69 40.40 -14.99
CA ILE A 192 4.81 39.89 -13.93
C ILE A 192 4.47 40.95 -12.88
N ILE A 193 5.06 42.14 -12.93
CA ILE A 193 4.59 43.23 -12.08
C ILE A 193 3.29 43.77 -12.66
N MET A 194 2.25 43.79 -11.83
CA MET A 194 0.96 44.35 -12.20
C MET A 194 0.96 45.86 -12.00
N GLY A 195 1.59 46.34 -10.92
CA GLY A 195 1.68 47.76 -10.64
C GLY A 195 2.22 48.10 -9.26
N TYR A 196 2.22 49.40 -8.98
CA TYR A 196 2.74 50.02 -7.77
C TYR A 196 1.59 50.67 -6.98
N ASP A 197 1.34 50.18 -5.77
CA ASP A 197 0.36 50.75 -4.84
C ASP A 197 1.05 51.72 -3.89
N LEU A 198 0.81 53.02 -4.11
CA LEU A 198 1.78 54.05 -3.76
C LEU A 198 1.91 54.31 -2.25
N LEU A 199 0.78 54.29 -1.53
CA LEU A 199 0.69 54.59 -0.09
C LEU A 199 -0.54 53.89 0.51
N ASN A 200 -0.30 52.81 1.26
CA ASN A 200 -1.38 52.06 1.92
C ASN A 200 -2.05 52.84 3.06
N GLU A 201 -3.37 52.80 3.15
CA GLU A 201 -4.20 53.29 4.27
C GLU A 201 -3.83 54.68 4.80
N THR A 202 -3.75 55.65 3.89
CA THR A 202 -3.38 57.01 4.25
C THR A 202 -4.39 57.64 5.22
N VAL A 203 -3.89 58.29 6.28
CA VAL A 203 -4.70 59.19 7.12
C VAL A 203 -3.96 60.48 7.43
N LEU A 204 -4.47 61.57 6.85
CA LEU A 204 -3.95 62.91 7.05
C LEU A 204 -4.18 63.39 8.50
N PRO A 205 -3.17 64.00 9.17
CA PRO A 205 -3.35 64.60 10.49
C PRO A 205 -4.35 65.77 10.45
N VAL A 206 -4.89 66.12 11.62
CA VAL A 206 -5.81 67.25 11.77
C VAL A 206 -5.15 68.55 11.29
N GLY A 207 -5.76 69.22 10.31
CA GLY A 207 -5.24 70.46 9.72
C GLY A 207 -4.58 70.31 8.34
N HIS A 208 -4.45 69.07 7.85
CA HIS A 208 -3.99 68.74 6.51
C HIS A 208 -5.15 68.54 5.54
N GLU A 209 -4.97 68.97 4.29
CA GLU A 209 -6.02 68.97 3.26
C GLU A 209 -5.85 67.78 2.32
N ALA A 210 -6.95 67.21 1.80
CA ALA A 210 -6.91 66.05 0.90
C ALA A 210 -6.09 66.31 -0.40
N GLU A 211 -5.89 67.58 -0.79
CA GLU A 211 -5.01 67.95 -1.91
C GLU A 211 -3.52 67.66 -1.65
N GLU A 212 -3.09 67.54 -0.38
CA GLU A 212 -1.72 67.14 -0.04
C GLU A 212 -1.41 65.70 -0.46
N LEU A 213 -2.34 64.78 -0.23
CA LEU A 213 -2.25 63.41 -0.73
C LEU A 213 -2.13 63.41 -2.26
N ARG A 214 -2.97 64.17 -2.96
CA ARG A 214 -2.90 64.28 -4.42
C ARG A 214 -1.55 64.81 -4.90
N ARG A 215 -1.01 65.87 -4.28
CA ARG A 215 0.30 66.44 -4.65
C ARG A 215 1.43 65.44 -4.49
N LEU A 216 1.45 64.70 -3.39
CA LEU A 216 2.47 63.67 -3.17
C LEU A 216 2.32 62.51 -4.16
N SER A 217 1.10 62.01 -4.39
CA SER A 217 0.86 60.94 -5.36
C SER A 217 1.31 61.34 -6.77
N ILE A 218 1.05 62.58 -7.19
CA ILE A 218 1.56 63.11 -8.48
C ILE A 218 3.09 63.10 -8.49
N ALA A 219 3.75 63.58 -7.43
CA ALA A 219 5.20 63.62 -7.37
C ALA A 219 5.84 62.22 -7.42
N ILE A 220 5.24 61.24 -6.74
CA ILE A 220 5.64 59.83 -6.78
C ILE A 220 5.44 59.26 -8.19
N THR A 221 4.24 59.42 -8.77
CA THR A 221 3.93 58.91 -10.12
C THR A 221 4.86 59.53 -11.16
N GLN A 222 5.13 60.83 -11.10
CA GLN A 222 6.09 61.47 -12.01
C GLN A 222 7.49 60.86 -11.90
N ALA A 223 7.97 60.60 -10.69
CA ALA A 223 9.26 59.97 -10.48
C ALA A 223 9.31 58.49 -10.92
N ILE A 224 8.22 57.75 -10.77
CA ILE A 224 8.07 56.40 -11.34
C ILE A 224 8.14 56.48 -12.87
N ARG A 225 7.38 57.41 -13.48
CA ARG A 225 7.34 57.58 -14.94
C ARG A 225 8.68 58.02 -15.53
N GLU A 226 9.59 58.64 -14.77
CA GLU A 226 10.96 58.89 -15.24
C GLU A 226 11.72 57.59 -15.61
N VAL A 227 11.34 56.44 -15.03
CA VAL A 227 12.04 55.16 -15.19
C VAL A 227 11.15 53.98 -15.62
N ASP A 228 9.82 54.08 -15.49
CA ASP A 228 8.85 53.04 -15.83
C ASP A 228 7.57 53.63 -16.45
N GLN A 229 7.38 53.35 -17.74
CA GLN A 229 6.23 53.80 -18.53
C GLN A 229 5.13 52.74 -18.68
N ASN A 230 5.32 51.54 -18.11
CA ASN A 230 4.54 50.36 -18.44
C ASN A 230 3.55 49.96 -17.36
N HIS A 231 3.96 49.99 -16.09
CA HIS A 231 3.17 49.41 -15.00
C HIS A 231 2.09 50.36 -14.46
N ILE A 232 1.01 49.76 -13.93
CA ILE A 232 -0.14 50.49 -13.37
C ILE A 232 0.28 51.18 -12.08
N VAL A 233 -0.20 52.40 -11.83
CA VAL A 233 -0.12 53.03 -10.50
C VAL A 233 -1.48 52.92 -9.80
N PHE A 234 -1.50 52.26 -8.65
CA PHE A 234 -2.67 52.17 -7.78
C PHE A 234 -2.64 53.33 -6.78
N ILE A 235 -3.74 54.08 -6.73
CA ILE A 235 -3.88 55.26 -5.86
C ILE A 235 -4.97 55.01 -4.85
N GLU A 236 -4.58 55.04 -3.58
CA GLU A 236 -5.50 54.97 -2.45
C GLU A 236 -6.04 56.33 -2.01
N GLY A 237 -7.23 56.31 -1.44
CA GLY A 237 -7.87 57.46 -0.81
C GLY A 237 -7.35 57.75 0.60
N ASN A 238 -7.72 58.91 1.12
CA ASN A 238 -7.55 59.23 2.55
C ASN A 238 -8.53 58.39 3.41
N GLN A 239 -8.39 58.46 4.73
CA GLN A 239 -9.25 57.76 5.68
C GLN A 239 -9.29 56.25 5.41
N PHE A 240 -8.13 55.58 5.42
CA PHE A 240 -8.01 54.15 5.17
C PHE A 240 -8.54 53.73 3.79
N ALA A 241 -8.10 54.43 2.74
CA ALA A 241 -8.49 54.17 1.36
C ALA A 241 -10.01 54.31 1.08
N THR A 242 -10.73 55.13 1.84
CA THR A 242 -12.19 55.27 1.71
C THR A 242 -12.69 56.62 1.19
N ASP A 243 -11.84 57.67 1.21
CA ASP A 243 -12.14 59.03 0.75
C ASP A 243 -11.26 59.46 -0.44
N PHE A 244 -11.89 59.65 -1.60
CA PHE A 244 -11.25 60.02 -2.86
C PHE A 244 -11.62 61.44 -3.33
N THR A 245 -12.18 62.27 -2.45
CA THR A 245 -12.82 63.54 -2.84
C THR A 245 -11.88 64.49 -3.59
N ALA A 246 -10.58 64.50 -3.23
CA ALA A 246 -9.57 65.36 -3.87
C ALA A 246 -8.70 64.64 -4.91
N LEU A 247 -8.99 63.38 -5.26
CA LEU A 247 -8.18 62.59 -6.20
C LEU A 247 -8.81 62.58 -7.58
N GLU A 248 -8.56 63.63 -8.37
CA GLU A 248 -8.86 63.62 -9.82
C GLU A 248 -7.73 62.91 -10.60
N PRO A 249 -8.05 62.17 -11.68
CA PRO A 249 -7.06 61.42 -12.46
C PRO A 249 -5.87 62.28 -12.93
N PHE A 250 -4.66 61.73 -12.85
CA PHE A 250 -3.42 62.42 -13.24
C PHE A 250 -2.40 61.54 -13.98
N ASP A 251 -2.73 60.28 -14.28
CA ASP A 251 -1.93 59.36 -15.08
C ASP A 251 -2.86 58.49 -15.92
N ASP A 252 -2.46 58.20 -17.16
CA ASP A 252 -3.28 57.43 -18.11
C ASP A 252 -3.30 55.92 -17.80
N ASN A 253 -2.36 55.42 -16.98
CA ASN A 253 -2.24 54.02 -16.58
C ASN A 253 -2.38 53.89 -15.05
N MET A 254 -3.49 54.39 -14.54
CA MET A 254 -3.83 54.46 -13.11
C MET A 254 -5.09 53.66 -12.79
N ALA A 255 -5.17 53.11 -11.59
CA ALA A 255 -6.38 52.55 -11.00
C ALA A 255 -6.57 53.06 -9.56
N TYR A 256 -7.84 53.18 -9.12
CA TYR A 256 -8.11 53.47 -7.71
C TYR A 256 -8.10 52.18 -6.89
N SER A 257 -7.27 52.14 -5.85
CA SER A 257 -7.27 51.09 -4.83
C SER A 257 -8.11 51.56 -3.64
N PHE A 258 -9.13 50.79 -3.25
CA PHE A 258 -9.92 51.06 -2.05
C PHE A 258 -9.97 49.82 -1.16
N HIS A 259 -10.24 50.00 0.13
CA HIS A 259 -10.40 48.90 1.08
C HIS A 259 -11.86 48.72 1.45
N PHE A 260 -12.26 47.46 1.66
CA PHE A 260 -13.63 47.10 2.01
C PHE A 260 -13.66 46.03 3.09
N TYR A 261 -13.78 46.45 4.35
CA TYR A 261 -13.97 45.56 5.49
C TYR A 261 -15.38 45.65 6.06
N LYS A 262 -15.94 44.50 6.42
CA LYS A 262 -17.13 44.41 7.28
C LYS A 262 -16.92 43.30 8.32
N TYR A 263 -16.33 43.63 9.46
CA TYR A 263 -16.13 42.68 10.56
C TYR A 263 -17.47 42.14 11.08
N ASN A 264 -17.67 40.82 11.02
CA ASN A 264 -18.89 40.13 11.51
C ASN A 264 -20.22 40.72 11.00
N GLY A 265 -20.19 41.38 9.84
CA GLY A 265 -21.36 42.04 9.23
C GLY A 265 -22.12 41.12 8.28
N PRO A 266 -23.33 41.52 7.83
CA PRO A 266 -24.07 40.79 6.80
C PRO A 266 -23.30 40.76 5.47
N ASN A 267 -23.68 39.82 4.59
CA ASN A 267 -23.12 39.69 3.24
C ASN A 267 -23.17 41.05 2.50
N PRO A 268 -22.13 41.36 1.71
CA PRO A 268 -22.01 42.67 1.07
C PRO A 268 -23.02 42.80 -0.07
N GLU A 269 -23.57 44.00 -0.21
CA GLU A 269 -24.54 44.34 -1.25
C GLU A 269 -24.00 45.50 -2.10
N LYS A 270 -24.55 45.67 -3.31
CA LYS A 270 -24.16 46.75 -4.22
C LYS A 270 -24.14 48.15 -3.56
N ARG A 271 -25.08 48.44 -2.66
CA ARG A 271 -25.15 49.74 -1.96
C ARG A 271 -23.89 50.04 -1.15
N ASP A 272 -23.17 49.01 -0.69
CA ASP A 272 -21.98 49.15 0.15
C ASP A 272 -20.77 49.66 -0.64
N ILE A 273 -20.72 49.36 -1.95
CA ILE A 273 -19.66 49.81 -2.86
C ILE A 273 -20.11 50.95 -3.79
N GLN A 274 -21.34 51.46 -3.62
CA GLN A 274 -21.94 52.42 -4.56
C GLN A 274 -21.12 53.70 -4.72
N LYS A 275 -20.53 54.22 -3.63
CA LYS A 275 -19.67 55.42 -3.69
C LYS A 275 -18.43 55.24 -4.59
N TYR A 276 -17.88 54.02 -4.65
CA TYR A 276 -16.73 53.71 -5.51
C TYR A 276 -17.18 53.52 -6.97
N LEU A 277 -18.36 52.92 -7.17
CA LEU A 277 -18.97 52.84 -8.50
C LEU A 277 -19.25 54.24 -9.08
N ASP A 278 -19.73 55.18 -8.25
CA ASP A 278 -19.96 56.57 -8.62
C ASP A 278 -18.63 57.29 -8.93
N LEU A 279 -17.58 57.02 -8.16
CA LEU A 279 -16.22 57.50 -8.44
C LEU A 279 -15.74 57.04 -9.81
N ARG A 280 -15.82 55.73 -10.10
CA ARG A 280 -15.46 55.17 -11.42
C ARG A 280 -16.31 55.74 -12.55
N TYR A 281 -17.61 55.93 -12.31
CA TYR A 281 -18.49 56.53 -13.31
C TYR A 281 -18.09 57.98 -13.63
N ARG A 282 -17.69 58.75 -12.61
CA ARG A 282 -17.25 60.14 -12.76
C ARG A 282 -15.89 60.25 -13.45
N THR A 283 -14.93 59.41 -13.07
CA THR A 283 -13.52 59.54 -13.48
C THR A 283 -13.13 58.65 -14.66
N GLN A 284 -13.93 57.62 -14.97
CA GLN A 284 -13.65 56.59 -15.97
C GLN A 284 -12.37 55.76 -15.71
N ILE A 285 -11.90 55.72 -14.45
CA ILE A 285 -10.72 54.97 -14.02
C ILE A 285 -11.11 53.60 -13.42
N PRO A 286 -10.34 52.52 -13.65
CA PRO A 286 -10.63 51.21 -13.06
C PRO A 286 -10.59 51.24 -11.52
N LEU A 287 -11.30 50.30 -10.92
CA LEU A 287 -11.29 50.09 -9.47
C LEU A 287 -10.63 48.74 -9.16
N TRP A 288 -9.89 48.72 -8.07
CA TRP A 288 -9.36 47.51 -7.45
C TRP A 288 -9.62 47.60 -5.94
N ASN A 289 -10.12 46.51 -5.36
CA ASN A 289 -10.24 46.38 -3.92
C ASN A 289 -8.93 45.79 -3.39
N GLY A 290 -8.07 46.65 -2.86
CA GLY A 290 -6.70 46.32 -2.45
C GLY A 290 -6.64 45.45 -1.19
N GLU A 291 -7.66 45.56 -0.32
CA GLU A 291 -7.79 44.75 0.88
C GLU A 291 -9.24 44.52 1.30
N THR A 292 -9.56 43.24 1.55
CA THR A 292 -10.85 42.77 2.08
C THR A 292 -10.66 41.38 2.73
N GLY A 293 -11.71 40.77 3.27
CA GLY A 293 -11.67 39.38 3.74
C GLY A 293 -11.62 39.18 5.25
N ASP A 294 -11.73 40.23 6.07
CA ASP A 294 -11.83 40.04 7.52
C ASP A 294 -13.26 39.68 8.01
N ASN A 295 -13.82 38.58 7.49
CA ASN A 295 -15.13 38.03 7.85
C ASN A 295 -15.21 36.52 7.53
N ASN A 296 -16.36 35.87 7.74
CA ASN A 296 -16.56 34.44 7.53
C ASN A 296 -16.52 34.01 6.04
N ALA A 297 -16.38 32.71 5.79
CA ALA A 297 -16.23 32.13 4.45
C ALA A 297 -17.41 32.43 3.50
N GLN A 298 -18.64 32.49 4.02
CA GLN A 298 -19.80 32.86 3.23
C GLN A 298 -19.69 34.32 2.74
N TRP A 299 -19.24 35.21 3.62
CA TRP A 299 -19.04 36.61 3.28
C TRP A 299 -17.96 36.76 2.20
N TRP A 300 -16.85 36.02 2.28
CA TRP A 300 -15.81 36.01 1.24
C TRP A 300 -16.37 35.67 -0.14
N THR A 301 -17.15 34.60 -0.19
CA THR A 301 -17.77 34.13 -1.44
C THR A 301 -18.67 35.19 -2.04
N GLU A 302 -19.51 35.84 -1.22
CA GLU A 302 -20.39 36.92 -1.69
C GLU A 302 -19.63 38.20 -2.06
N ASP A 303 -18.52 38.51 -1.37
CA ASP A 303 -17.69 39.66 -1.68
C ASP A 303 -16.98 39.52 -3.04
N ILE A 304 -16.41 38.34 -3.31
CA ILE A 304 -15.81 38.02 -4.61
C ILE A 304 -16.86 38.12 -5.71
N ARG A 305 -18.05 37.55 -5.51
CA ARG A 305 -19.16 37.61 -6.49
C ARG A 305 -19.60 39.05 -6.75
N LEU A 306 -19.74 39.86 -5.71
CA LEU A 306 -20.14 41.26 -5.83
C LEU A 306 -19.13 42.07 -6.64
N HIS A 307 -17.83 41.95 -6.32
CA HIS A 307 -16.76 42.66 -7.00
C HIS A 307 -16.58 42.19 -8.45
N LYS A 308 -16.69 40.87 -8.70
CA LYS A 308 -16.63 40.28 -10.05
C LYS A 308 -17.77 40.77 -10.93
N LYS A 309 -19.00 40.78 -10.40
CA LYS A 309 -20.19 41.30 -11.08
C LYS A 309 -20.04 42.76 -11.51
N HIS A 310 -19.25 43.54 -10.78
CA HIS A 310 -19.01 44.94 -11.06
C HIS A 310 -17.65 45.22 -11.70
N ASN A 311 -16.92 44.19 -12.15
CA ASN A 311 -15.60 44.31 -12.79
C ASN A 311 -14.62 45.13 -11.92
N ILE A 312 -14.51 44.75 -10.65
CA ILE A 312 -13.56 45.31 -9.68
C ILE A 312 -12.66 44.16 -9.25
N GLY A 313 -11.36 44.25 -9.51
CA GLY A 313 -10.43 43.23 -9.01
C GLY A 313 -10.39 43.23 -7.49
N ILE A 314 -9.98 42.12 -6.87
CA ILE A 314 -10.08 41.92 -5.42
C ILE A 314 -8.82 41.24 -4.86
N CYS A 315 -8.33 41.72 -3.72
CA CYS A 315 -7.21 41.14 -2.99
C CYS A 315 -7.60 40.84 -1.53
N MET A 316 -7.48 39.58 -1.14
CA MET A 316 -7.85 39.09 0.19
C MET A 316 -6.71 39.27 1.20
N TRP A 317 -7.04 39.79 2.37
CA TRP A 317 -6.12 40.15 3.45
C TRP A 317 -6.29 39.26 4.68
N THR A 318 -5.39 38.34 5.03
CA THR A 318 -4.22 37.75 4.35
C THR A 318 -4.46 36.23 4.28
N HIS A 319 -3.57 35.41 3.70
CA HIS A 319 -3.78 33.96 3.64
C HIS A 319 -3.54 33.23 4.96
N LYS A 320 -2.76 33.82 5.89
CA LYS A 320 -2.28 33.18 7.12
C LYS A 320 -2.27 34.16 8.30
N LYS A 321 -2.93 33.80 9.42
CA LYS A 321 -2.93 34.55 10.69
C LYS A 321 -2.84 33.60 11.89
N LEU A 322 -2.42 34.12 13.06
CA LEU A 322 -2.49 33.38 14.32
C LEU A 322 -3.90 33.50 14.90
N TYR A 323 -4.43 32.40 15.45
CA TYR A 323 -5.67 32.32 16.25
C TYR A 323 -7.02 32.69 15.58
N ILE A 324 -7.03 33.44 14.48
CA ILE A 324 -8.26 33.82 13.77
C ILE A 324 -8.61 32.75 12.74
N THR A 325 -9.90 32.45 12.54
CA THR A 325 -10.38 31.43 11.59
C THR A 325 -11.06 32.07 10.38
N ASN A 326 -10.56 33.22 9.91
CA ASN A 326 -11.17 34.01 8.85
C ASN A 326 -10.30 34.07 7.58
N GLN A 327 -9.48 33.04 7.37
CA GLN A 327 -8.52 32.97 6.28
C GLN A 327 -8.19 31.50 5.93
N PRO A 328 -7.62 31.22 4.75
CA PRO A 328 -7.32 29.85 4.32
C PRO A 328 -6.37 29.07 5.24
N TYR A 329 -5.46 29.72 5.94
CA TYR A 329 -4.53 29.07 6.88
C TYR A 329 -4.55 29.68 8.27
N VAL A 330 -4.71 28.82 9.28
CA VAL A 330 -4.60 29.20 10.69
C VAL A 330 -3.30 28.64 11.25
N VAL A 331 -2.42 29.52 11.72
CA VAL A 331 -1.19 29.14 12.40
C VAL A 331 -1.53 28.64 13.80
N LYS A 332 -1.07 27.43 14.13
CA LYS A 332 -1.19 26.90 15.49
C LYS A 332 -0.30 27.72 16.42
N VAL A 333 -0.87 28.17 17.53
CA VAL A 333 -0.10 28.96 18.49
C VAL A 333 0.44 28.07 19.58
N ILE A 334 1.76 28.11 19.74
CA ILE A 334 2.46 27.39 20.79
C ILE A 334 2.07 28.02 22.14
N PRO A 335 1.61 27.22 23.12
CA PRO A 335 1.14 27.75 24.41
C PRO A 335 2.15 28.69 25.09
N GLU A 336 3.43 28.38 24.97
CA GLU A 336 4.55 29.14 25.54
C GLU A 336 4.76 30.48 24.81
N PHE A 337 4.46 30.55 23.51
CA PHE A 337 4.55 31.78 22.74
C PHE A 337 3.54 32.83 23.21
N ARG A 338 2.40 32.42 23.79
CA ARG A 338 1.40 33.35 24.34
C ARG A 338 2.00 34.29 25.39
N GLN A 339 2.90 33.80 26.23
CA GLN A 339 3.57 34.65 27.24
C GLN A 339 4.47 35.71 26.60
N VAL A 340 5.12 35.36 25.48
CA VAL A 340 5.93 36.30 24.70
C VAL A 340 5.02 37.36 24.06
N ALA A 341 3.92 36.95 23.43
CA ALA A 341 2.95 37.87 22.84
C ALA A 341 2.30 38.81 23.89
N GLU A 342 1.93 38.29 25.06
CA GLU A 342 1.36 39.07 26.18
C GLU A 342 2.38 40.08 26.75
N TYR A 343 3.65 39.71 26.87
CA TYR A 343 4.70 40.65 27.31
C TYR A 343 4.93 41.77 26.31
N ILE A 344 5.05 41.43 25.02
CA ILE A 344 5.17 42.44 23.96
C ILE A 344 3.94 43.36 23.99
N GLY A 345 2.74 42.79 24.11
CA GLY A 345 1.51 43.54 24.27
C GLY A 345 1.38 44.28 25.62
N GLY A 346 2.38 44.26 26.51
CA GLY A 346 2.34 44.98 27.78
C GLY A 346 1.31 44.47 28.80
N CYS A 347 0.78 43.26 28.59
CA CYS A 347 -0.23 42.61 29.42
C CYS A 347 0.32 41.50 30.32
N GLY A 348 1.56 41.05 30.08
CA GLY A 348 2.22 39.95 30.81
C GLY A 348 3.59 40.32 31.40
N PRO A 349 4.15 39.52 32.32
CA PRO A 349 5.50 39.71 32.85
C PRO A 349 6.58 39.33 31.82
N LYS A 350 7.80 39.86 31.96
CA LYS A 350 8.93 39.51 31.08
C LYS A 350 9.22 38.00 31.13
N PRO A 351 9.14 37.26 30.00
CA PRO A 351 9.37 35.82 29.99
C PRO A 351 10.85 35.50 30.19
N ASN A 352 11.13 34.26 30.62
CA ASN A 352 12.50 33.78 30.73
C ASN A 352 13.16 33.74 29.33
N PRO A 353 14.38 34.30 29.13
CA PRO A 353 15.02 34.39 27.81
C PRO A 353 15.19 33.05 27.07
N GLU A 354 15.57 31.98 27.77
CA GLU A 354 15.78 30.65 27.15
C GLU A 354 14.46 30.01 26.72
N LEU A 355 13.44 30.10 27.57
CA LEU A 355 12.09 29.61 27.24
C LEU A 355 11.45 30.45 26.13
N ALA A 356 11.67 31.77 26.14
CA ALA A 356 11.19 32.66 25.10
C ALA A 356 11.88 32.39 23.75
N LYS A 357 13.20 32.14 23.74
CA LYS A 357 13.92 31.73 22.52
C LYS A 357 13.32 30.45 21.95
N LYS A 358 13.14 29.43 22.80
CA LYS A 358 12.53 28.16 22.40
C LYS A 358 11.11 28.37 21.83
N ALA A 359 10.26 29.09 22.55
CA ALA A 359 8.88 29.37 22.15
C ALA A 359 8.80 30.16 20.83
N LEU A 360 9.70 31.12 20.61
CA LEU A 360 9.80 31.88 19.37
C LEU A 360 10.17 30.99 18.19
N MET A 361 11.15 30.09 18.36
CA MET A 361 11.56 29.15 17.30
C MET A 361 10.46 28.12 17.00
N GLU A 362 9.86 27.52 18.02
CA GLU A 362 8.73 26.60 17.85
C GLU A 362 7.53 27.30 17.17
N GLN A 363 7.30 28.57 17.50
CA GLN A 363 6.26 29.36 16.86
C GLN A 363 6.59 29.67 15.40
N ALA A 364 7.85 29.97 15.07
CA ALA A 364 8.31 30.16 13.70
C ALA A 364 8.15 28.86 12.88
N ASP A 365 8.43 27.69 13.46
CA ASP A 365 8.20 26.40 12.80
C ASP A 365 6.71 26.12 12.58
N ALA A 366 5.86 26.48 13.56
CA ALA A 366 4.40 26.36 13.43
C ALA A 366 3.81 27.26 12.33
N MET A 367 4.52 28.32 11.89
CA MET A 367 4.11 29.18 10.78
C MET A 367 4.34 28.55 9.40
N ALA A 368 5.13 27.47 9.31
CA ALA A 368 5.31 26.72 8.07
C ALA A 368 3.96 26.13 7.61
N THR A 369 3.74 26.13 6.30
CA THR A 369 2.42 25.85 5.69
C THR A 369 1.92 24.44 5.97
N GLU A 370 2.83 23.47 6.02
CA GLU A 370 2.58 22.08 6.41
C GLU A 370 2.13 21.92 7.87
N ASN A 371 2.44 22.89 8.73
CA ASN A 371 2.08 22.89 10.16
C ASN A 371 0.81 23.70 10.46
N CYS A 372 0.33 24.48 9.48
CA CYS A 372 -0.87 25.28 9.60
C CYS A 372 -2.15 24.44 9.41
N VAL A 373 -3.26 24.89 10.00
CA VAL A 373 -4.59 24.29 9.77
C VAL A 373 -5.20 24.93 8.51
N PHE A 374 -5.49 24.11 7.50
CA PHE A 374 -6.10 24.57 6.25
C PHE A 374 -7.63 24.66 6.35
N GLN A 375 -8.21 25.75 5.85
CA GLN A 375 -9.64 26.07 5.86
C GLN A 375 -10.16 26.25 4.42
N PRO A 376 -10.53 25.15 3.71
CA PRO A 376 -10.89 25.19 2.30
C PRO A 376 -12.16 26.01 2.00
N GLU A 377 -13.05 26.19 2.97
CA GLU A 377 -14.29 26.96 2.83
C GLU A 377 -14.06 28.42 2.39
N TYR A 378 -12.90 29.01 2.73
CA TYR A 378 -12.50 30.36 2.31
C TYR A 378 -12.09 30.47 0.84
N LEU A 379 -12.06 29.34 0.12
CA LEU A 379 -11.71 29.27 -1.30
C LEU A 379 -12.93 29.05 -2.20
N GLU A 380 -14.13 28.85 -1.65
CA GLU A 380 -15.35 28.53 -2.42
C GLU A 380 -15.73 29.63 -3.44
N GLY A 381 -15.36 30.89 -3.18
CA GLY A 381 -15.58 32.02 -4.08
C GLY A 381 -14.50 32.24 -5.14
N PHE A 382 -13.34 31.59 -5.01
CA PHE A 382 -12.34 31.57 -6.07
C PHE A 382 -12.86 30.60 -7.13
N ASP A 383 -13.55 31.15 -8.14
CA ASP A 383 -13.95 30.38 -9.32
C ASP A 383 -12.68 29.76 -9.92
N TRP A 384 -12.43 28.49 -9.59
CA TRP A 384 -11.45 27.64 -10.23
C TRP A 384 -11.75 27.71 -11.71
N TYR A 385 -10.95 28.49 -12.44
CA TYR A 385 -10.87 28.53 -13.89
C TYR A 385 -12.19 28.09 -14.53
N GLU A 386 -13.13 28.99 -14.86
CA GLU A 386 -14.14 28.59 -15.84
C GLU A 386 -13.35 28.03 -17.03
N PRO A 387 -13.38 26.71 -17.25
CA PRO A 387 -12.82 26.22 -18.48
C PRO A 387 -13.72 26.88 -19.51
N GLU A 388 -13.14 27.50 -20.52
CA GLU A 388 -13.68 27.18 -21.83
C GLU A 388 -13.92 25.67 -21.82
N ASP A 389 -15.19 25.26 -21.89
CA ASP A 389 -15.66 23.91 -21.67
C ASP A 389 -14.69 22.88 -22.27
N LYS A 390 -13.81 22.36 -21.41
CA LYS A 390 -12.84 21.31 -21.69
C LYS A 390 -13.08 20.15 -20.72
N GLY A 391 -14.35 19.86 -20.41
CA GLY A 391 -14.75 18.64 -19.70
C GLY A 391 -14.11 18.42 -18.31
N PRO A 392 -14.34 17.25 -17.69
CA PRO A 392 -13.77 16.90 -16.39
C PRO A 392 -12.29 16.49 -16.49
N LEU A 393 -11.43 17.01 -15.60
CA LEU A 393 -9.98 16.80 -15.62
C LEU A 393 -9.58 15.36 -15.30
N TYR A 394 -10.36 14.65 -14.47
CA TYR A 394 -10.12 13.23 -14.20
C TYR A 394 -10.24 12.35 -15.47
N LEU A 395 -10.88 12.83 -16.53
CA LEU A 395 -10.94 12.17 -17.84
C LEU A 395 -9.84 12.62 -18.82
N GLU A 396 -8.94 13.54 -18.44
CA GLU A 396 -7.81 13.98 -19.27
C GLU A 396 -6.60 13.07 -19.03
N PRO A 397 -6.24 12.15 -19.94
CA PRO A 397 -5.20 11.15 -19.70
C PRO A 397 -3.81 11.75 -19.49
N LYS A 398 -3.55 12.96 -20.00
CA LYS A 398 -2.25 13.64 -19.85
C LYS A 398 -2.11 14.40 -18.53
N ALA A 399 -3.17 14.52 -17.73
CA ALA A 399 -3.09 15.16 -16.43
C ALA A 399 -2.39 14.23 -15.42
N PRO A 400 -1.59 14.77 -14.47
CA PRO A 400 -0.98 13.95 -13.43
C PRO A 400 -2.02 13.17 -12.62
N ILE A 401 -1.76 11.88 -12.34
CA ILE A 401 -2.71 10.98 -11.66
C ILE A 401 -3.25 11.61 -10.37
N ASP A 402 -2.41 12.18 -9.51
CA ASP A 402 -2.86 12.74 -8.23
C ASP A 402 -3.87 13.90 -8.42
N ILE A 403 -3.72 14.68 -9.49
CA ILE A 403 -4.67 15.76 -9.83
C ILE A 403 -5.99 15.20 -10.37
N ARG A 404 -5.92 14.11 -11.14
CA ARG A 404 -7.12 13.41 -11.64
C ARG A 404 -7.90 12.76 -10.49
N VAL A 405 -7.18 12.18 -9.52
CA VAL A 405 -7.77 11.62 -8.29
C VAL A 405 -8.43 12.73 -7.47
N ASP A 406 -7.77 13.87 -7.27
CA ASP A 406 -8.35 15.04 -6.58
C ASP A 406 -9.66 15.51 -7.24
N ASP A 407 -9.67 15.67 -8.56
CA ASP A 407 -10.87 16.11 -9.31
C ASP A 407 -11.99 15.08 -9.24
N LEU A 408 -11.68 13.77 -9.29
CA LEU A 408 -12.68 12.72 -9.14
C LEU A 408 -13.25 12.69 -7.72
N LEU A 409 -12.41 12.72 -6.69
CA LEU A 409 -12.81 12.72 -5.28
C LEU A 409 -13.71 13.91 -4.92
N GLY A 410 -13.36 15.10 -5.41
CA GLY A 410 -14.15 16.31 -5.21
C GLY A 410 -15.54 16.26 -5.85
N ARG A 411 -15.76 15.32 -6.78
CA ARG A 411 -17.05 15.10 -7.45
C ARG A 411 -17.88 13.99 -6.84
N MET A 412 -17.33 13.15 -5.96
CA MET A 412 -18.03 12.01 -5.33
C MET A 412 -18.82 12.45 -4.10
N THR A 413 -20.00 11.85 -3.89
CA THR A 413 -20.71 11.96 -2.61
C THR A 413 -20.05 11.07 -1.54
N LEU A 414 -20.45 11.21 -0.27
CA LEU A 414 -19.95 10.34 0.79
C LEU A 414 -20.34 8.87 0.57
N GLU A 415 -21.55 8.62 0.09
CA GLU A 415 -22.07 7.29 -0.21
C GLU A 415 -21.32 6.65 -1.38
N GLU A 416 -21.00 7.45 -2.40
CA GLU A 416 -20.17 7.01 -3.51
C GLU A 416 -18.75 6.70 -3.05
N LYS A 417 -18.14 7.54 -2.19
CA LYS A 417 -16.83 7.29 -1.57
C LYS A 417 -16.84 5.98 -0.80
N ALA A 418 -17.81 5.79 0.09
CA ALA A 418 -18.03 4.54 0.82
C ALA A 418 -18.18 3.33 -0.11
N SER A 419 -18.94 3.47 -1.19
CA SER A 419 -19.19 2.38 -2.15
C SER A 419 -17.92 1.83 -2.82
N GLN A 420 -16.86 2.64 -2.88
CA GLN A 420 -15.59 2.28 -3.52
C GLN A 420 -14.54 1.74 -2.53
N LEU A 421 -14.85 1.62 -1.23
CA LEU A 421 -13.96 1.04 -0.20
C LEU A 421 -14.21 -0.46 0.02
N ALA A 422 -14.54 -1.20 -1.04
CA ALA A 422 -14.72 -2.65 -1.00
C ALA A 422 -13.90 -3.34 -2.10
N ASN A 423 -13.45 -4.56 -1.83
CA ASN A 423 -12.76 -5.43 -2.80
C ASN A 423 -13.60 -5.75 -4.05
N SER A 424 -14.91 -5.52 -3.99
CA SER A 424 -15.81 -5.55 -5.14
C SER A 424 -16.75 -4.35 -5.05
N CYS A 425 -16.58 -3.40 -5.95
CA CYS A 425 -17.39 -2.19 -6.01
C CYS A 425 -18.12 -2.05 -7.34
N GLU A 426 -19.34 -1.53 -7.25
CA GLU A 426 -20.13 -1.20 -8.43
C GLU A 426 -19.55 0.06 -9.10
N GLY A 427 -19.76 0.17 -10.40
CA GLY A 427 -19.36 1.36 -11.14
C GLY A 427 -20.25 2.56 -10.80
N ILE A 428 -19.69 3.76 -10.91
CA ILE A 428 -20.42 5.01 -10.75
C ILE A 428 -20.63 5.62 -12.13
N GLU A 429 -21.78 5.34 -12.73
CA GLU A 429 -22.09 5.68 -14.13
C GLU A 429 -21.92 7.18 -14.42
N ARG A 430 -22.42 8.06 -13.54
CA ARG A 430 -22.32 9.52 -13.73
C ARG A 430 -20.87 10.03 -13.75
N LEU A 431 -19.95 9.29 -13.13
CA LEU A 431 -18.52 9.59 -13.07
C LEU A 431 -17.72 8.75 -14.06
N LYS A 432 -18.39 7.92 -14.88
CA LYS A 432 -17.76 6.95 -15.80
C LYS A 432 -16.73 6.05 -15.11
N LEU A 433 -16.86 5.84 -13.80
CA LEU A 433 -15.99 4.96 -13.04
C LEU A 433 -16.49 3.53 -13.23
N PRO A 434 -15.71 2.62 -13.86
CA PRO A 434 -16.18 1.26 -14.08
C PRO A 434 -16.36 0.51 -12.76
N SER A 435 -17.08 -0.61 -12.79
CA SER A 435 -17.04 -1.56 -11.68
C SER A 435 -15.62 -2.10 -11.49
N TYR A 436 -15.33 -2.56 -10.28
CA TYR A 436 -14.02 -3.09 -9.94
C TYR A 436 -14.15 -4.26 -8.99
N ARG A 437 -13.25 -5.23 -9.13
CA ARG A 437 -13.23 -6.46 -8.34
C ARG A 437 -11.79 -6.93 -8.19
N ASP A 438 -11.45 -7.44 -7.01
CA ASP A 438 -10.18 -8.11 -6.76
C ASP A 438 -10.30 -9.61 -7.07
N GLY A 439 -9.18 -10.28 -7.36
CA GLY A 439 -9.12 -11.72 -7.59
C GLY A 439 -8.01 -12.40 -6.80
N GLU A 440 -7.72 -13.66 -7.13
CA GLU A 440 -6.59 -14.41 -6.58
C GLU A 440 -5.73 -15.00 -7.70
N VAL A 441 -4.42 -14.94 -7.55
CA VAL A 441 -3.48 -15.37 -8.59
C VAL A 441 -2.26 -16.11 -8.06
N GLU A 442 -2.35 -16.69 -6.86
CA GLU A 442 -1.20 -17.28 -6.12
C GLU A 442 -0.33 -18.20 -6.98
N HIS A 443 -0.95 -19.07 -7.80
CA HIS A 443 -0.21 -19.96 -8.71
C HIS A 443 -0.92 -20.22 -10.04
N GLY A 444 -1.61 -19.19 -10.53
CA GLY A 444 -2.51 -19.26 -11.69
C GLY A 444 -3.79 -18.49 -11.41
N VAL A 445 -4.60 -18.21 -12.42
CA VAL A 445 -5.85 -17.47 -12.22
C VAL A 445 -6.87 -18.33 -11.44
N ALA A 446 -7.28 -17.84 -10.27
CA ALA A 446 -8.35 -18.41 -9.45
C ALA A 446 -9.32 -17.30 -8.99
N LEU A 447 -10.56 -17.63 -8.62
CA LEU A 447 -11.52 -16.63 -8.15
C LEU A 447 -12.02 -16.93 -6.73
N ILE A 448 -11.91 -15.92 -5.86
CA ILE A 448 -12.19 -16.00 -4.42
C ILE A 448 -13.67 -16.20 -4.06
N ALA A 449 -14.63 -16.13 -5.00
CA ALA A 449 -16.04 -16.09 -4.59
C ALA A 449 -17.07 -16.56 -5.63
N VAL A 450 -16.68 -17.27 -6.69
CA VAL A 450 -17.66 -17.87 -7.59
C VAL A 450 -17.19 -19.25 -8.01
N MET A 451 -18.15 -20.16 -8.17
CA MET A 451 -17.92 -21.49 -8.71
C MET A 451 -16.95 -21.40 -9.90
N ASP A 452 -15.90 -22.22 -9.91
CA ASP A 452 -14.87 -22.29 -10.97
C ASP A 452 -15.45 -22.32 -12.40
N GLU A 453 -16.74 -22.67 -12.52
CA GLU A 453 -17.54 -22.63 -13.74
C GLU A 453 -17.61 -21.25 -14.42
N GLU A 454 -17.50 -20.12 -13.69
CA GLU A 454 -17.65 -18.78 -14.30
C GLU A 454 -16.38 -18.24 -14.98
N VAL A 455 -15.18 -18.68 -14.59
CA VAL A 455 -13.90 -18.13 -15.10
C VAL A 455 -13.32 -18.92 -16.27
N GLY A 456 -13.75 -20.17 -16.41
CA GLY A 456 -13.25 -21.08 -17.42
C GLY A 456 -11.79 -21.49 -17.21
N THR A 457 -11.18 -22.02 -18.26
CA THR A 457 -9.83 -22.62 -18.22
C THR A 457 -8.74 -21.60 -17.85
N ALA A 458 -7.71 -22.01 -17.11
CA ALA A 458 -6.50 -21.24 -16.81
C ALA A 458 -5.28 -22.15 -16.62
N THR A 459 -4.07 -21.63 -16.83
CA THR A 459 -2.84 -22.37 -16.48
C THR A 459 -2.71 -22.51 -14.97
N VAL A 460 -2.43 -23.74 -14.49
CA VAL A 460 -2.14 -23.99 -13.07
C VAL A 460 -0.67 -24.36 -12.89
N PHE A 461 0.09 -23.43 -12.31
CA PHE A 461 1.51 -23.60 -12.01
C PHE A 461 1.69 -24.41 -10.71
N PRO A 462 2.90 -24.93 -10.43
CA PRO A 462 3.21 -25.49 -9.11
C PRO A 462 2.93 -24.48 -8.00
N GLN A 463 2.52 -24.96 -6.82
CA GLN A 463 2.21 -24.11 -5.68
C GLN A 463 3.48 -23.41 -5.14
N ALA A 464 3.34 -22.30 -4.40
CA ALA A 464 4.43 -21.37 -4.07
C ALA A 464 5.64 -22.03 -3.37
N ILE A 465 5.46 -23.02 -2.52
CA ILE A 465 6.58 -23.76 -1.91
C ILE A 465 7.42 -24.53 -2.94
N ALA A 466 6.77 -25.02 -4.01
CA ALA A 466 7.43 -25.65 -5.14
C ALA A 466 8.14 -24.61 -6.01
N MET A 467 7.51 -23.44 -6.22
CA MET A 467 8.14 -22.30 -6.87
C MET A 467 9.39 -21.85 -6.12
N ALA A 468 9.34 -21.77 -4.79
CA ALA A 468 10.47 -21.42 -3.95
C ALA A 468 11.61 -22.41 -4.12
N SER A 469 11.29 -23.69 -4.28
CA SER A 469 12.29 -24.74 -4.49
C SER A 469 13.09 -24.57 -5.79
N THR A 470 12.62 -23.76 -6.73
CA THR A 470 13.38 -23.43 -7.95
C THR A 470 14.65 -22.63 -7.65
N PHE A 471 14.63 -21.79 -6.60
CA PHE A 471 15.69 -20.83 -6.28
C PHE A 471 16.02 -19.94 -7.51
N ASN A 472 14.99 -19.56 -8.29
CA ASN A 472 15.14 -18.92 -9.59
C ASN A 472 14.16 -17.73 -9.78
N GLU A 473 14.61 -16.55 -9.35
CA GLU A 473 13.85 -15.28 -9.47
C GLU A 473 13.37 -15.00 -10.91
N ASN A 474 14.21 -15.25 -11.92
CA ASN A 474 13.85 -14.99 -13.31
C ASN A 474 12.72 -15.91 -13.81
N LEU A 475 12.72 -17.16 -13.37
CA LEU A 475 11.66 -18.10 -13.70
C LEU A 475 10.33 -17.68 -13.07
N ILE A 476 10.35 -17.25 -11.80
CA ILE A 476 9.15 -16.75 -11.11
C ILE A 476 8.63 -15.47 -11.75
N TYR A 477 9.51 -14.54 -12.15
CA TYR A 477 9.13 -13.36 -12.93
C TYR A 477 8.39 -13.73 -14.23
N ARG A 478 8.96 -14.65 -15.01
CA ARG A 478 8.35 -15.11 -16.28
C ARG A 478 7.00 -15.80 -16.05
N MET A 479 6.90 -16.61 -15.00
CA MET A 479 5.67 -17.30 -14.61
C MET A 479 4.59 -16.29 -14.22
N ALA A 480 4.89 -15.33 -13.34
CA ALA A 480 3.96 -14.28 -12.96
C ALA A 480 3.56 -13.39 -14.16
N THR A 481 4.46 -13.17 -15.11
CA THR A 481 4.14 -12.49 -16.37
C THR A 481 3.09 -13.24 -17.20
N ALA A 482 3.22 -14.57 -17.28
CA ALA A 482 2.23 -15.42 -17.94
C ALA A 482 0.87 -15.37 -17.22
N ILE A 483 0.88 -15.41 -15.88
CA ILE A 483 -0.34 -15.26 -15.06
C ILE A 483 -1.02 -13.91 -15.36
N SER A 484 -0.27 -12.80 -15.38
CA SER A 484 -0.86 -11.48 -15.67
C SER A 484 -1.30 -11.31 -17.12
N ASP A 485 -0.72 -12.06 -18.08
CA ASP A 485 -1.25 -12.14 -19.46
C ASP A 485 -2.64 -12.78 -19.46
N GLU A 486 -2.80 -13.92 -18.78
CA GLU A 486 -4.11 -14.60 -18.67
C GLU A 486 -5.14 -13.76 -17.91
N VAL A 487 -4.72 -13.05 -16.85
CA VAL A 487 -5.57 -12.10 -16.14
C VAL A 487 -6.10 -11.02 -17.07
N ARG A 488 -5.24 -10.40 -17.90
CA ARG A 488 -5.66 -9.34 -18.82
C ARG A 488 -6.62 -9.86 -19.89
N ALA A 489 -6.37 -11.05 -20.42
CA ALA A 489 -7.29 -11.71 -21.34
C ALA A 489 -8.68 -11.94 -20.69
N LYS A 490 -8.73 -12.46 -19.47
CA LYS A 490 -9.98 -12.68 -18.73
C LYS A 490 -10.67 -11.39 -18.31
N TYR A 491 -9.90 -10.36 -17.97
CA TYR A 491 -10.42 -9.03 -17.69
C TYR A 491 -11.16 -8.43 -18.90
N SER A 492 -10.62 -8.58 -20.12
CA SER A 492 -11.31 -8.10 -21.33
C SER A 492 -12.65 -8.81 -21.61
N GLN A 493 -12.85 -9.99 -21.03
CA GLN A 493 -14.11 -10.74 -21.09
C GLN A 493 -15.07 -10.39 -19.95
N GLY A 494 -14.65 -9.54 -19.00
CA GLY A 494 -15.43 -9.18 -17.81
C GLY A 494 -15.48 -10.27 -16.74
N LEU A 495 -14.57 -11.26 -16.80
CA LEU A 495 -14.61 -12.44 -15.90
C LEU A 495 -13.91 -12.21 -14.56
N MET A 496 -12.97 -11.26 -14.50
CA MET A 496 -12.22 -10.92 -13.28
C MET A 496 -11.77 -9.46 -13.30
N GLY A 497 -11.24 -8.94 -12.18
CA GLY A 497 -10.59 -7.63 -12.17
C GLY A 497 -9.06 -7.71 -12.17
N LEU A 498 -8.39 -6.64 -11.72
CA LEU A 498 -6.96 -6.40 -11.94
C LEU A 498 -6.14 -6.11 -10.67
N ALA A 499 -6.70 -6.33 -9.48
CA ALA A 499 -5.96 -6.25 -8.22
C ALA A 499 -5.92 -7.59 -7.49
N PHE A 500 -4.76 -7.87 -6.91
CA PHE A 500 -4.44 -9.13 -6.27
C PHE A 500 -3.55 -8.88 -5.06
N CYS A 501 -3.92 -9.43 -3.90
CA CYS A 501 -2.98 -9.57 -2.79
C CYS A 501 -2.32 -10.95 -2.90
N SER A 502 -1.40 -11.06 -3.85
CA SER A 502 -0.52 -12.21 -4.04
C SER A 502 0.88 -11.67 -4.35
N PRO A 503 1.95 -12.28 -3.83
CA PRO A 503 1.99 -13.61 -3.21
C PRO A 503 1.90 -13.61 -1.68
N VAL A 504 1.76 -14.80 -1.08
CA VAL A 504 1.97 -15.03 0.35
C VAL A 504 3.47 -15.02 0.67
N ILE A 505 3.93 -14.07 1.48
CA ILE A 505 5.33 -13.97 1.94
C ILE A 505 5.47 -14.09 3.46
N ASP A 506 4.42 -14.55 4.13
CA ASP A 506 4.54 -15.14 5.48
C ASP A 506 5.59 -16.26 5.46
N LEU A 507 6.41 -16.32 6.50
CA LEU A 507 7.51 -17.27 6.57
C LEU A 507 7.05 -18.59 7.17
N ALA A 508 7.46 -19.71 6.56
CA ALA A 508 7.22 -21.08 7.00
C ALA A 508 8.02 -21.45 8.26
N ARG A 509 7.85 -20.65 9.33
CA ARG A 509 8.53 -20.79 10.62
C ARG A 509 8.30 -22.15 11.25
N ASP A 510 7.05 -22.62 11.23
CA ASP A 510 6.63 -23.88 11.83
C ASP A 510 6.11 -24.81 10.74
N PRO A 511 6.70 -26.01 10.55
CA PRO A 511 6.33 -26.95 9.49
C PRO A 511 4.93 -27.58 9.61
N ARG A 512 4.18 -27.26 10.69
CA ARG A 512 2.78 -27.69 10.86
C ARG A 512 1.76 -26.69 10.30
N TRP A 513 2.18 -25.46 10.00
CA TRP A 513 1.26 -24.43 9.52
C TRP A 513 0.57 -24.86 8.22
N GLY A 514 -0.76 -24.79 8.19
CA GLY A 514 -1.59 -25.33 7.10
C GLY A 514 -1.35 -24.71 5.71
N ARG A 515 -0.82 -23.47 5.68
CA ARG A 515 -0.60 -22.70 4.44
C ARG A 515 0.86 -22.58 4.02
N ILE A 516 1.75 -23.46 4.52
CA ILE A 516 3.14 -23.52 4.00
C ILE A 516 3.15 -23.70 2.48
N GLN A 517 2.16 -24.39 1.92
CA GLN A 517 2.05 -24.55 0.47
C GLN A 517 2.09 -23.19 -0.26
N GLU A 518 1.44 -22.17 0.29
CA GLU A 518 1.36 -20.82 -0.28
C GLU A 518 2.61 -19.98 0.04
N SER A 519 3.47 -20.41 0.97
CA SER A 519 4.67 -19.66 1.36
C SER A 519 5.87 -19.97 0.46
N PHE A 520 6.76 -18.98 0.29
CA PHE A 520 8.08 -19.19 -0.30
C PHE A 520 9.13 -19.81 0.65
N GLY A 521 8.73 -20.22 1.86
CA GLY A 521 9.58 -20.98 2.78
C GLY A 521 9.99 -20.22 4.03
N GLU A 522 11.05 -20.68 4.70
CA GLU A 522 11.43 -20.22 6.04
C GLU A 522 12.45 -19.06 6.05
N ASP A 523 12.95 -18.64 4.89
CA ASP A 523 14.04 -17.67 4.79
C ASP A 523 13.55 -16.28 4.33
N PRO A 524 13.82 -15.19 5.09
CA PRO A 524 13.42 -13.84 4.71
C PRO A 524 13.99 -13.33 3.38
N TYR A 525 15.24 -13.68 3.02
CA TYR A 525 15.85 -13.24 1.78
C TYR A 525 15.18 -13.93 0.58
N LEU A 526 15.02 -15.26 0.64
CA LEU A 526 14.38 -16.04 -0.43
C LEU A 526 12.95 -15.57 -0.67
N SER A 527 12.15 -15.42 0.40
CA SER A 527 10.76 -14.98 0.29
C SER A 527 10.65 -13.56 -0.27
N ALA A 528 11.54 -12.64 0.11
CA ALA A 528 11.56 -11.28 -0.44
C ALA A 528 11.93 -11.26 -1.93
N ALA A 529 12.98 -11.99 -2.31
CA ALA A 529 13.49 -11.99 -3.68
C ALA A 529 12.49 -12.61 -4.67
N LEU A 530 11.90 -13.75 -4.31
CA LEU A 530 10.87 -14.39 -5.14
C LEU A 530 9.56 -13.62 -5.11
N GLY A 531 9.18 -13.06 -3.96
CA GLY A 531 8.01 -12.19 -3.83
C GLY A 531 8.10 -10.96 -4.72
N ALA A 532 9.25 -10.28 -4.73
CA ALA A 532 9.48 -9.12 -5.59
C ALA A 532 9.43 -9.51 -7.08
N ALA A 533 10.06 -10.63 -7.47
CA ALA A 533 10.00 -11.13 -8.85
C ALA A 533 8.57 -11.47 -9.29
N PHE A 534 7.77 -12.08 -8.41
CA PHE A 534 6.38 -12.42 -8.66
C PHE A 534 5.52 -11.15 -8.85
N ILE A 535 5.61 -10.19 -7.92
CA ILE A 535 4.86 -8.93 -7.98
C ILE A 535 5.25 -8.13 -9.23
N HIS A 536 6.54 -8.10 -9.57
CA HIS A 536 7.02 -7.43 -10.78
C HIS A 536 6.41 -8.08 -12.04
N GLY A 537 6.45 -9.40 -12.17
CA GLY A 537 5.84 -10.10 -13.30
C GLY A 537 4.32 -9.87 -13.41
N LEU A 538 3.62 -9.76 -12.28
CA LEU A 538 2.21 -9.38 -12.28
C LEU A 538 1.99 -7.94 -12.74
N SER A 539 2.77 -7.01 -12.19
CA SER A 539 2.64 -5.57 -12.40
C SER A 539 3.07 -5.10 -13.80
N GLY A 540 3.94 -5.84 -14.48
CA GLY A 540 4.45 -5.51 -15.81
C GLY A 540 5.55 -4.43 -15.83
N ASP A 541 6.08 -4.19 -17.02
CA ASP A 541 7.26 -3.33 -17.27
C ASP A 541 6.93 -1.92 -17.79
N ASP A 542 5.65 -1.61 -18.08
CA ASP A 542 5.30 -0.28 -18.59
C ASP A 542 5.46 0.79 -17.49
N PRO A 543 6.15 1.92 -17.77
CA PRO A 543 6.50 2.92 -16.76
C PRO A 543 5.32 3.79 -16.32
N HIS A 544 4.16 3.72 -16.97
CA HIS A 544 3.02 4.59 -16.72
C HIS A 544 1.75 3.82 -16.36
N ILE A 545 1.53 2.65 -16.96
CA ILE A 545 0.36 1.82 -16.77
C ILE A 545 0.78 0.44 -16.26
N ARG A 546 0.32 0.09 -15.06
CA ARG A 546 0.52 -1.25 -14.50
C ARG A 546 -0.37 -2.27 -15.21
N LYS A 547 0.19 -3.44 -15.48
CA LYS A 547 -0.53 -4.59 -16.02
C LYS A 547 -1.53 -5.14 -15.01
N THR A 548 -1.15 -5.29 -13.75
CA THR A 548 -2.07 -5.52 -12.63
C THR A 548 -1.60 -4.74 -11.40
N ILE A 549 -2.45 -4.63 -10.39
CA ILE A 549 -2.05 -4.23 -9.04
C ILE A 549 -1.78 -5.51 -8.27
N ALA A 550 -0.57 -5.65 -7.76
CA ALA A 550 -0.14 -6.80 -6.97
C ALA A 550 0.54 -6.34 -5.68
N GLY A 551 0.56 -7.21 -4.69
CA GLY A 551 1.03 -6.88 -3.36
C GLY A 551 1.04 -8.07 -2.41
N PRO A 552 1.94 -8.09 -1.42
CA PRO A 552 2.12 -9.25 -0.56
C PRO A 552 1.00 -9.41 0.48
N LYS A 553 0.84 -10.64 0.98
CA LYS A 553 0.03 -10.96 2.15
C LYS A 553 0.73 -12.00 3.04
N HIS A 554 0.37 -12.15 4.30
CA HIS A 554 -0.51 -11.32 5.12
C HIS A 554 0.35 -10.59 6.13
N PHE A 555 0.26 -9.27 6.18
CA PHE A 555 1.10 -8.40 7.00
C PHE A 555 0.57 -8.32 8.45
N THR A 556 1.16 -8.98 9.44
CA THR A 556 2.28 -9.92 9.38
C THR A 556 2.04 -11.12 10.32
N ALA A 557 2.83 -12.19 10.15
CA ALA A 557 2.93 -13.34 11.04
C ALA A 557 1.67 -14.21 11.14
N ASN A 558 0.99 -14.40 10.01
CA ASN A 558 -0.19 -15.27 9.90
C ASN A 558 0.22 -16.74 9.75
N CYS A 559 0.90 -17.29 10.77
CA CYS A 559 1.55 -18.60 10.72
C CYS A 559 0.86 -19.69 11.55
N CYS A 560 -0.44 -19.54 11.83
CA CYS A 560 -1.27 -20.52 12.55
C CYS A 560 -2.74 -20.32 12.18
N GLU A 561 -3.29 -21.25 11.41
CA GLU A 561 -4.66 -21.18 10.92
C GLU A 561 -5.69 -21.39 12.04
N ALA A 562 -5.39 -22.26 13.01
CA ALA A 562 -6.32 -22.63 14.07
C ALA A 562 -6.76 -21.45 14.96
N THR A 563 -5.95 -20.39 15.04
CA THR A 563 -6.22 -19.19 15.87
C THR A 563 -6.18 -17.91 15.04
N ARG A 564 -6.30 -18.00 13.71
CA ARG A 564 -6.10 -16.84 12.84
C ARG A 564 -7.08 -15.69 13.12
N ARG A 565 -8.36 -15.97 13.42
CA ARG A 565 -9.42 -14.94 13.53
C ARG A 565 -9.58 -14.32 14.93
N ASP A 566 -9.00 -14.91 15.97
CA ASP A 566 -9.16 -14.47 17.37
C ASP A 566 -7.86 -14.53 18.19
N GLY A 567 -6.83 -15.19 17.67
CA GLY A 567 -5.53 -15.31 18.28
C GLY A 567 -4.69 -14.04 18.18
N ASN A 568 -3.60 -14.04 18.94
CA ASN A 568 -2.63 -12.95 18.97
C ASN A 568 -1.21 -13.50 18.93
N ALA A 569 -0.49 -13.22 17.85
CA ALA A 569 0.94 -13.45 17.73
C ALA A 569 1.68 -12.49 18.67
N THR A 570 2.21 -13.03 19.76
CA THR A 570 3.05 -12.28 20.71
C THR A 570 4.51 -12.48 20.31
N ILE A 571 5.10 -11.45 19.70
CA ILE A 571 6.40 -11.51 19.04
C ILE A 571 7.36 -10.55 19.73
N ASP A 572 8.53 -11.03 20.10
CA ASP A 572 9.59 -10.16 20.59
C ASP A 572 10.09 -9.23 19.47
N GLU A 573 10.55 -8.03 19.85
CA GLU A 573 10.94 -7.01 18.86
C GLU A 573 12.06 -7.48 17.93
N ARG A 574 12.99 -8.32 18.39
CA ARG A 574 14.07 -8.80 17.52
C ARG A 574 13.53 -9.75 16.47
N SER A 575 12.74 -10.77 16.84
CA SER A 575 12.13 -11.66 15.86
C SER A 575 11.20 -10.90 14.92
N LEU A 576 10.44 -9.93 15.41
CA LEU A 576 9.56 -9.12 14.57
C LEU A 576 10.33 -8.38 13.47
N TRP A 577 11.37 -7.62 13.84
CA TRP A 577 12.15 -6.82 12.89
C TRP A 577 13.11 -7.65 12.02
N GLU A 578 13.82 -8.61 12.62
CA GLU A 578 14.87 -9.39 11.95
C GLU A 578 14.29 -10.52 11.07
N TYR A 579 13.01 -10.91 11.26
CA TYR A 579 12.40 -12.04 10.56
C TYR A 579 11.03 -11.73 9.93
N TYR A 580 9.99 -11.41 10.71
CA TYR A 580 8.61 -11.35 10.18
C TYR A 580 8.32 -10.13 9.30
N LEU A 581 8.81 -8.95 9.67
CA LEU A 581 8.65 -7.73 8.87
C LEU A 581 9.64 -7.69 7.69
N ARG A 582 10.75 -8.41 7.81
CA ARG A 582 11.86 -8.36 6.88
C ARG A 582 11.50 -8.66 5.42
N PRO A 583 10.72 -9.70 5.09
CA PRO A 583 10.38 -9.97 3.69
C PRO A 583 9.49 -8.87 3.10
N PHE A 584 8.57 -8.27 3.87
CA PHE A 584 7.69 -7.20 3.40
C PHE A 584 8.44 -5.91 3.12
N GLU A 585 9.38 -5.53 4.00
CA GLU A 585 10.29 -4.42 3.79
C GLU A 585 11.15 -4.64 2.55
N LYS A 586 11.85 -5.78 2.50
CA LYS A 586 12.82 -6.03 1.44
C LYS A 586 12.14 -6.18 0.08
N CYS A 587 10.95 -6.77 0.05
CA CYS A 587 10.14 -6.84 -1.16
C CYS A 587 9.77 -5.44 -1.65
N LEU A 588 9.42 -4.50 -0.77
CA LEU A 588 9.10 -3.11 -1.14
C LEU A 588 10.33 -2.35 -1.65
N GLU A 589 11.50 -2.57 -1.04
CA GLU A 589 12.77 -2.01 -1.52
C GLU A 589 13.15 -2.52 -2.93
N LEU A 590 12.88 -3.80 -3.21
CA LEU A 590 13.18 -4.43 -4.50
C LEU A 590 12.14 -4.05 -5.57
N TYR A 591 10.87 -3.87 -5.19
CA TYR A 591 9.79 -3.50 -6.10
C TYR A 591 8.64 -2.74 -5.39
N ASP A 592 8.29 -1.56 -5.92
CA ASP A 592 7.22 -0.71 -5.40
C ASP A 592 5.81 -1.31 -5.67
N TYR A 593 5.34 -2.16 -4.77
CA TYR A 593 4.00 -2.76 -4.81
C TYR A 593 2.92 -1.77 -4.34
N GLN A 594 1.69 -1.89 -4.88
CA GLN A 594 0.64 -0.87 -4.69
C GLN A 594 -0.53 -1.31 -3.80
N THR A 595 -0.52 -2.56 -3.35
CA THR A 595 -1.46 -3.08 -2.35
C THR A 595 -0.74 -3.96 -1.33
N ILE A 596 -1.35 -4.18 -0.18
CA ILE A 596 -0.88 -5.14 0.83
C ILE A 596 -2.08 -5.56 1.69
N MET A 597 -2.11 -6.82 2.10
CA MET A 597 -3.18 -7.34 2.95
C MET A 597 -2.66 -7.64 4.34
N PRO A 598 -3.25 -7.07 5.42
CA PRO A 598 -2.87 -7.43 6.77
C PRO A 598 -3.45 -8.77 7.19
N ALA A 599 -2.79 -9.42 8.14
CA ALA A 599 -3.25 -10.68 8.71
C ALA A 599 -4.57 -10.55 9.50
N TYR A 600 -5.30 -11.65 9.64
CA TYR A 600 -6.43 -11.73 10.58
C TYR A 600 -5.98 -11.53 12.03
N ASN A 601 -4.93 -12.24 12.44
CA ASN A 601 -4.56 -12.34 13.84
C ASN A 601 -4.10 -11.00 14.43
N GLY A 602 -4.20 -10.91 15.76
CA GLY A 602 -3.49 -9.88 16.51
C GLY A 602 -1.99 -10.01 16.34
N VAL A 603 -1.29 -8.89 16.25
CA VAL A 603 0.16 -8.83 16.45
C VAL A 603 0.42 -7.90 17.62
N ASN A 604 1.02 -8.43 18.68
CA ASN A 604 1.34 -7.69 19.91
C ASN A 604 0.15 -6.90 20.49
N GLY A 605 -1.05 -7.49 20.42
CA GLY A 605 -2.25 -7.03 21.11
C GLY A 605 -3.30 -6.35 20.23
N MET A 606 -3.03 -6.13 18.94
CA MET A 606 -4.00 -5.49 18.03
C MET A 606 -4.16 -6.27 16.71
N PRO A 607 -5.41 -6.58 16.29
CA PRO A 607 -5.71 -7.25 15.01
C PRO A 607 -5.14 -6.49 13.80
N GLY A 608 -4.69 -7.21 12.78
CA GLY A 608 -4.01 -6.61 11.63
C GLY A 608 -4.78 -5.47 10.97
N ALA A 609 -6.09 -5.64 10.73
CA ALA A 609 -6.94 -4.61 10.13
C ALA A 609 -7.16 -3.35 11.01
N ALA A 610 -6.86 -3.41 12.31
CA ALA A 610 -6.99 -2.31 13.27
C ALA A 610 -5.64 -1.89 13.90
N ASN A 611 -4.51 -2.39 13.39
CA ASN A 611 -3.22 -2.16 14.00
C ASN A 611 -2.54 -0.89 13.44
N TYR A 612 -2.92 0.27 14.00
CA TYR A 612 -2.35 1.57 13.61
C TYR A 612 -0.82 1.58 13.61
N TRP A 613 -0.20 0.94 14.61
CA TRP A 613 1.26 0.88 14.72
C TRP A 613 1.91 0.10 13.57
N LEU A 614 1.33 -1.03 13.17
CA LEU A 614 1.81 -1.78 12.00
C LEU A 614 1.54 -1.01 10.69
N LEU A 615 0.32 -0.55 10.48
CA LEU A 615 -0.14 -0.05 9.18
C LEU A 615 0.25 1.40 8.89
N ASN A 616 0.27 2.27 9.89
CA ASN A 616 0.70 3.66 9.71
C ASN A 616 2.17 3.82 10.10
N SER A 617 2.54 3.52 11.36
CA SER A 617 3.90 3.81 11.83
C SER A 617 4.97 2.94 11.14
N ILE A 618 4.78 1.63 11.05
CA ILE A 618 5.80 0.78 10.41
C ILE A 618 5.67 0.81 8.88
N LEU A 619 4.52 0.43 8.33
CA LEU A 619 4.35 0.25 6.89
C LEU A 619 4.46 1.58 6.12
N ARG A 620 3.79 2.65 6.56
CA ARG A 620 3.80 3.93 5.82
C ARG A 620 4.94 4.84 6.21
N GLU A 621 5.14 5.11 7.50
CA GLU A 621 6.14 6.08 7.95
C GLU A 621 7.57 5.51 7.87
N MET A 622 7.79 4.25 8.28
CA MET A 622 9.13 3.65 8.27
C MET A 622 9.50 2.98 6.94
N PHE A 623 8.60 2.20 6.33
CA PHE A 623 8.89 1.53 5.04
C PHE A 623 8.57 2.40 3.82
N GLY A 624 7.81 3.49 3.98
CA GLY A 624 7.48 4.39 2.87
C GLY A 624 6.39 3.87 1.92
N PHE A 625 5.58 2.89 2.34
CA PHE A 625 4.52 2.33 1.51
C PHE A 625 3.46 3.38 1.15
N SER A 626 3.23 3.58 -0.15
CA SER A 626 2.33 4.61 -0.68
C SER A 626 1.02 4.08 -1.25
N GLY A 627 0.90 2.75 -1.38
CA GLY A 627 -0.29 2.07 -1.88
C GLY A 627 -1.46 2.03 -0.89
N TYR A 628 -2.46 1.20 -1.21
CA TYR A 628 -3.62 0.98 -0.34
C TYR A 628 -3.52 -0.34 0.43
N VAL A 629 -4.17 -0.41 1.58
CA VAL A 629 -4.27 -1.62 2.41
C VAL A 629 -5.64 -2.26 2.21
N LEU A 630 -5.68 -3.52 1.81
CA LEU A 630 -6.89 -4.32 1.64
C LEU A 630 -7.02 -5.30 2.81
N SER A 631 -8.10 -5.27 3.58
CA SER A 631 -8.30 -6.24 4.65
C SER A 631 -8.35 -7.69 4.12
N ASP A 632 -7.96 -8.66 4.95
CA ASP A 632 -8.31 -10.05 4.70
C ASP A 632 -9.84 -10.25 4.75
N GLY A 633 -10.34 -11.39 4.28
CA GLY A 633 -11.75 -11.72 4.12
C GLY A 633 -12.57 -11.60 5.41
N ASN A 634 -13.41 -10.55 5.49
CA ASN A 634 -14.18 -10.16 6.66
C ASN A 634 -13.34 -9.75 7.89
N ALA A 635 -12.04 -9.46 7.75
CA ALA A 635 -11.20 -9.07 8.89
C ALA A 635 -11.69 -7.79 9.60
N VAL A 636 -12.36 -6.86 8.88
CA VAL A 636 -13.00 -5.68 9.50
C VAL A 636 -14.21 -6.10 10.36
N TYR A 637 -15.01 -7.04 9.88
CA TYR A 637 -16.11 -7.60 10.66
C TYR A 637 -15.62 -8.39 11.89
N ASP A 638 -14.48 -9.07 11.77
CA ASP A 638 -13.89 -9.84 12.86
C ASP A 638 -13.51 -8.97 14.06
N LEU A 639 -13.21 -7.68 13.85
CA LEU A 639 -12.94 -6.71 14.93
C LEU A 639 -14.09 -6.67 15.95
N TYR A 640 -15.33 -6.71 15.45
CA TYR A 640 -16.55 -6.75 16.25
C TYR A 640 -16.86 -8.17 16.72
N LYS A 641 -16.85 -9.14 15.80
CA LYS A 641 -17.41 -10.48 16.06
C LYS A 641 -16.49 -11.44 16.80
N PHE A 642 -15.19 -11.45 16.51
CA PHE A 642 -14.24 -12.45 17.01
C PHE A 642 -13.20 -11.82 17.94
N HIS A 643 -12.67 -10.66 17.60
CA HIS A 643 -11.70 -9.95 18.45
C HIS A 643 -12.36 -9.20 19.61
N HIS A 644 -13.65 -8.84 19.47
CA HIS A 644 -14.43 -8.12 20.49
C HIS A 644 -13.78 -6.80 20.98
N ILE A 645 -13.11 -6.08 20.08
CA ILE A 645 -12.44 -4.81 20.42
C ILE A 645 -13.32 -3.57 20.21
N VAL A 646 -14.48 -3.74 19.57
CA VAL A 646 -15.47 -2.69 19.29
C VAL A 646 -16.89 -3.23 19.52
N SER A 647 -17.85 -2.32 19.72
CA SER A 647 -19.23 -2.65 20.09
C SER A 647 -20.21 -2.67 18.91
N SER A 648 -19.80 -2.17 17.74
CA SER A 648 -20.64 -2.14 16.54
C SER A 648 -19.81 -2.24 15.25
N MET A 649 -20.50 -2.45 14.12
CA MET A 649 -19.87 -2.48 12.81
C MET A 649 -19.44 -1.08 12.32
N GLU A 650 -20.14 -0.02 12.74
CA GLU A 650 -19.75 1.36 12.48
C GLU A 650 -18.44 1.71 13.19
N GLU A 651 -18.26 1.27 14.44
CA GLU A 651 -16.99 1.40 15.18
C GLU A 651 -15.88 0.57 14.53
N ALA A 652 -16.18 -0.64 14.06
CA ALA A 652 -15.22 -1.50 13.37
C ALA A 652 -14.69 -0.85 12.07
N ALA A 653 -15.61 -0.35 11.23
CA ALA A 653 -15.25 0.30 9.97
C ALA A 653 -14.44 1.59 10.21
N ALA A 654 -14.87 2.43 11.17
CA ALA A 654 -14.14 3.63 11.55
C ALA A 654 -12.72 3.31 12.06
N LEU A 655 -12.60 2.36 12.99
CA LEU A 655 -11.32 1.97 13.56
C LEU A 655 -10.35 1.44 12.49
N ALA A 656 -10.83 0.61 11.57
CA ALA A 656 -10.01 0.08 10.49
C ALA A 656 -9.52 1.18 9.52
N VAL A 657 -10.39 2.11 9.11
CA VAL A 657 -9.99 3.25 8.26
C VAL A 657 -8.95 4.13 8.97
N VAL A 658 -9.19 4.53 10.23
CA VAL A 658 -8.26 5.35 11.03
C VAL A 658 -6.93 4.61 11.25
N SER A 659 -6.97 3.28 11.39
CA SER A 659 -5.78 2.44 11.54
C SER A 659 -5.00 2.27 10.24
N GLY A 660 -5.51 2.74 9.10
CA GLY A 660 -4.83 2.69 7.81
C GLY A 660 -5.22 1.50 6.92
N CYS A 661 -6.24 0.74 7.29
CA CYS A 661 -6.86 -0.30 6.45
C CYS A 661 -7.89 0.35 5.50
N ASP A 662 -7.46 0.67 4.29
CA ASP A 662 -8.21 1.53 3.37
C ASP A 662 -9.44 0.84 2.75
N VAL A 663 -9.35 -0.44 2.38
CA VAL A 663 -10.40 -1.20 1.67
C VAL A 663 -10.77 -2.45 2.46
N SER A 664 -12.06 -2.79 2.55
CA SER A 664 -12.51 -4.03 3.18
C SER A 664 -12.81 -5.13 2.15
N ASN A 665 -12.27 -6.33 2.37
CA ASN A 665 -12.71 -7.54 1.68
C ASN A 665 -13.90 -8.15 2.44
N GLY A 666 -15.07 -8.20 1.82
CA GLY A 666 -16.29 -8.64 2.49
C GLY A 666 -16.98 -7.54 3.31
N ARG A 667 -17.62 -7.90 4.43
CA ARG A 667 -18.41 -6.97 5.26
C ARG A 667 -17.53 -5.95 5.95
N GLY A 668 -17.78 -4.65 5.75
CA GLY A 668 -16.97 -3.61 6.36
C GLY A 668 -17.30 -2.20 5.89
N HIS A 669 -16.38 -1.58 5.15
CA HIS A 669 -16.40 -0.14 4.92
C HIS A 669 -17.61 0.30 4.10
N LYS A 670 -17.92 -0.43 3.02
CA LYS A 670 -19.01 -0.08 2.09
C LYS A 670 -20.35 0.08 2.79
N GLU A 671 -20.68 -0.83 3.72
CA GLU A 671 -21.98 -0.83 4.40
C GLU A 671 -22.06 0.17 5.55
N TYR A 672 -20.94 0.47 6.22
CA TYR A 672 -20.97 1.10 7.55
C TYR A 672 -20.26 2.46 7.65
N ILE A 673 -19.33 2.81 6.74
CA ILE A 673 -18.47 3.99 6.93
C ILE A 673 -19.23 5.32 6.81
N ALA A 674 -20.23 5.42 5.93
CA ALA A 674 -21.02 6.65 5.78
C ALA A 674 -21.77 6.99 7.08
N LYS A 675 -22.38 5.98 7.71
CA LYS A 675 -23.03 6.12 9.02
C LYS A 675 -22.02 6.36 10.14
N ALA A 676 -20.83 5.75 10.08
CA ALA A 676 -19.77 6.04 11.04
C ALA A 676 -19.32 7.51 11.01
N VAL A 677 -19.31 8.14 9.82
CA VAL A 677 -19.10 9.59 9.67
C VAL A 677 -20.24 10.38 10.29
N GLU A 678 -21.51 10.01 10.03
CA GLU A 678 -22.67 10.67 10.65
C GLU A 678 -22.64 10.59 12.19
N MET A 679 -22.10 9.50 12.73
CA MET A 679 -21.91 9.29 14.17
C MET A 679 -20.69 10.03 14.75
N GLY A 680 -19.85 10.65 13.91
CA GLY A 680 -18.62 11.33 14.32
C GLY A 680 -17.49 10.39 14.75
N LEU A 681 -17.54 9.11 14.37
CA LEU A 681 -16.52 8.10 14.70
C LEU A 681 -15.29 8.19 13.79
N VAL A 682 -15.45 8.75 12.60
CA VAL A 682 -14.41 8.95 11.58
C VAL A 682 -14.75 10.19 10.76
N SER A 683 -13.75 10.92 10.26
CA SER A 683 -14.00 12.12 9.47
C SER A 683 -14.14 11.80 7.98
N VAL A 684 -14.81 12.68 7.22
CA VAL A 684 -14.82 12.60 5.75
C VAL A 684 -13.39 12.67 5.18
N HIS A 685 -12.49 13.40 5.85
CA HIS A 685 -11.09 13.50 5.44
C HIS A 685 -10.37 12.14 5.52
N ASP A 686 -10.60 11.36 6.57
CA ASP A 686 -10.00 10.03 6.71
C ASP A 686 -10.53 9.08 5.62
N VAL A 687 -11.82 9.17 5.31
CA VAL A 687 -12.44 8.43 4.19
C VAL A 687 -11.82 8.86 2.85
N ASP A 688 -11.60 10.16 2.65
CA ASP A 688 -10.96 10.68 1.42
C ASP A 688 -9.53 10.17 1.25
N ILE A 689 -8.77 10.02 2.34
CA ILE A 689 -7.43 9.42 2.30
C ILE A 689 -7.50 7.96 1.81
N ALA A 690 -8.42 7.16 2.36
CA ALA A 690 -8.60 5.76 1.97
C ALA A 690 -9.03 5.64 0.50
N VAL A 691 -10.03 6.42 0.08
CA VAL A 691 -10.54 6.40 -1.30
C VAL A 691 -9.46 6.89 -2.27
N ARG A 692 -8.69 7.92 -1.92
CA ARG A 692 -7.57 8.42 -2.74
C ARG A 692 -6.59 7.31 -3.07
N ARG A 693 -6.15 6.53 -2.08
CA ARG A 693 -5.17 5.46 -2.28
C ARG A 693 -5.71 4.35 -3.18
N ALA A 694 -6.94 3.90 -2.92
CA ALA A 694 -7.60 2.86 -3.72
C ALA A 694 -7.85 3.31 -5.17
N ILE A 695 -8.34 4.53 -5.37
CA ILE A 695 -8.62 5.09 -6.71
C ILE A 695 -7.32 5.40 -7.46
N LYS A 696 -6.25 5.83 -6.79
CA LYS A 696 -4.92 6.04 -7.41
C LYS A 696 -4.41 4.75 -8.07
N ALA A 697 -4.53 3.61 -7.38
CA ALA A 697 -4.18 2.30 -7.96
C ALA A 697 -5.00 1.98 -9.22
N ARG A 698 -6.28 2.37 -9.25
CA ARG A 698 -7.15 2.19 -10.43
C ARG A 698 -6.79 3.10 -11.60
N PHE A 699 -6.29 4.31 -11.35
CA PHE A 699 -5.71 5.16 -12.41
C PHE A 699 -4.42 4.56 -12.97
N GLN A 700 -3.56 3.96 -12.13
CA GLN A 700 -2.35 3.28 -12.59
C GLN A 700 -2.66 2.06 -13.48
N LEU A 701 -3.86 1.51 -13.43
CA LEU A 701 -4.31 0.43 -14.34
C LEU A 701 -4.85 0.96 -15.69
N GLY A 702 -4.98 2.27 -15.84
CA GLY A 702 -5.57 2.91 -17.02
C GLY A 702 -7.10 2.79 -17.11
N LEU A 703 -7.81 2.44 -16.02
CA LEU A 703 -9.25 2.14 -16.08
C LEU A 703 -10.14 3.30 -16.52
N LEU A 704 -9.65 4.53 -16.41
CA LEU A 704 -10.35 5.77 -16.77
C LEU A 704 -9.77 6.42 -18.03
N ASP A 705 -8.85 5.74 -18.72
CA ASP A 705 -8.18 6.24 -19.93
C ASP A 705 -8.77 5.62 -21.20
N PRO A 706 -8.71 6.32 -22.36
CA PRO A 706 -9.15 5.77 -23.63
C PRO A 706 -8.38 4.49 -23.99
N PRO A 707 -9.08 3.39 -24.36
CA PRO A 707 -8.46 2.08 -24.55
C PRO A 707 -7.45 2.03 -25.69
N GLU A 708 -7.59 2.90 -26.70
CA GLU A 708 -6.73 2.97 -27.90
C GLU A 708 -5.24 3.22 -27.57
N ASN A 709 -4.94 3.75 -26.40
CA ASN A 709 -3.57 4.11 -25.98
C ASN A 709 -3.05 3.29 -24.79
N LEU A 710 -3.80 2.28 -24.32
CA LEU A 710 -3.44 1.53 -23.13
C LEU A 710 -2.63 0.28 -23.48
N PRO A 711 -1.47 0.06 -22.83
CA PRO A 711 -0.78 -1.20 -22.97
C PRO A 711 -1.67 -2.32 -22.41
N TYR A 712 -1.49 -3.53 -22.94
CA TYR A 712 -2.17 -4.76 -22.49
C TYR A 712 -3.66 -4.91 -22.89
N GLN A 713 -4.31 -3.92 -23.51
CA GLN A 713 -5.70 -4.06 -24.01
C GLN A 713 -5.82 -5.05 -25.18
N THR A 714 -4.72 -5.32 -25.88
CA THR A 714 -4.69 -6.18 -27.07
C THR A 714 -4.31 -7.63 -26.77
N ILE A 715 -4.15 -8.00 -25.49
CA ILE A 715 -3.85 -9.38 -25.11
C ILE A 715 -5.08 -10.24 -25.42
N SER A 716 -4.93 -11.14 -26.41
CA SER A 716 -5.98 -12.05 -26.87
C SER A 716 -6.28 -13.15 -25.84
N GLU A 717 -7.47 -13.74 -25.91
CA GLU A 717 -7.82 -14.96 -25.18
C GLU A 717 -6.96 -16.18 -25.53
N ASP A 718 -6.29 -16.18 -26.69
CA ASP A 718 -5.40 -17.26 -27.13
C ASP A 718 -4.20 -17.49 -26.20
N VAL A 719 -3.90 -16.56 -25.30
CA VAL A 719 -2.82 -16.73 -24.29
C VAL A 719 -3.27 -17.61 -23.11
N VAL A 720 -4.57 -17.76 -22.89
CA VAL A 720 -5.13 -18.50 -21.75
C VAL A 720 -4.86 -19.99 -21.90
N ASN A 721 -4.16 -20.59 -20.95
CA ASN A 721 -3.73 -21.99 -20.97
C ASN A 721 -3.05 -22.42 -22.29
N CYS A 722 -2.37 -21.47 -22.93
CA CYS A 722 -1.68 -21.71 -24.18
C CYS A 722 -0.45 -22.61 -23.99
N ARG A 723 0.03 -23.21 -25.08
CA ARG A 723 1.17 -24.14 -25.04
C ARG A 723 2.41 -23.55 -24.36
N LYS A 724 2.69 -22.26 -24.59
CA LYS A 724 3.83 -21.55 -23.98
C LYS A 724 3.71 -21.49 -22.45
N HIS A 725 2.49 -21.31 -21.92
CA HIS A 725 2.26 -21.27 -20.48
C HIS A 725 2.29 -22.67 -19.87
N GLN A 726 1.76 -23.68 -20.58
CA GLN A 726 1.89 -25.09 -20.20
C GLN A 726 3.36 -25.55 -20.14
N ASP A 727 4.18 -25.17 -21.13
CA ASP A 727 5.61 -25.46 -21.15
C ASP A 727 6.35 -24.73 -20.01
N LEU A 728 5.87 -23.55 -19.62
CA LEU A 728 6.40 -22.82 -18.47
C LEU A 728 6.00 -23.50 -17.14
N ALA A 729 4.76 -23.97 -17.00
CA ALA A 729 4.32 -24.76 -15.85
C ALA A 729 5.15 -26.04 -15.70
N LEU A 730 5.45 -26.71 -16.82
CA LEU A 730 6.37 -27.85 -16.85
C LEU A 730 7.80 -27.46 -16.39
N GLN A 731 8.31 -26.30 -16.83
CA GLN A 731 9.62 -25.82 -16.40
C GLN A 731 9.67 -25.54 -14.89
N VAL A 732 8.64 -24.86 -14.34
CA VAL A 732 8.56 -24.60 -12.89
C VAL A 732 8.47 -25.91 -12.11
N ALA A 733 7.71 -26.90 -12.59
CA ALA A 733 7.61 -28.21 -11.93
C ALA A 733 8.94 -28.99 -11.95
N ARG A 734 9.68 -28.94 -13.06
CA ARG A 734 11.02 -29.54 -13.19
C ARG A 734 12.03 -28.91 -12.23
N GLU A 735 12.07 -27.58 -12.17
CA GLU A 735 12.99 -26.85 -11.29
C GLU A 735 12.57 -26.87 -9.82
N GLY A 736 11.27 -27.05 -9.53
CA GLY A 736 10.72 -27.09 -8.17
C GLY A 736 10.78 -28.48 -7.51
N THR A 737 10.83 -29.56 -8.28
CA THR A 737 10.98 -30.92 -7.72
C THR A 737 12.37 -31.12 -7.13
N VAL A 738 12.43 -31.54 -5.85
CA VAL A 738 13.68 -31.70 -5.10
C VAL A 738 14.01 -33.18 -4.95
N MET A 739 15.20 -33.60 -5.40
CA MET A 739 15.71 -34.94 -5.10
C MET A 739 16.36 -34.94 -3.72
N LEU A 740 15.68 -35.52 -2.72
CA LEU A 740 16.15 -35.54 -1.33
C LEU A 740 17.24 -36.58 -1.11
N LYS A 741 17.09 -37.74 -1.76
CA LYS A 741 18.02 -38.87 -1.64
C LYS A 741 18.07 -39.64 -2.95
N ASN A 742 19.24 -40.15 -3.31
CA ASN A 742 19.43 -41.08 -4.43
C ASN A 742 20.71 -41.92 -4.23
N GLU A 743 20.56 -43.20 -3.90
CA GLU A 743 21.65 -44.18 -3.78
C GLU A 743 21.91 -44.87 -5.14
N GLU A 744 22.15 -44.07 -6.18
CA GLU A 744 22.39 -44.51 -7.56
C GLU A 744 21.24 -45.33 -8.20
N LEU A 745 20.02 -45.24 -7.65
CA LEU A 745 18.84 -45.91 -8.19
C LEU A 745 18.24 -45.14 -9.40
N LEU A 746 18.29 -43.81 -9.35
CA LEU A 746 17.85 -42.92 -10.43
C LEU A 746 19.05 -42.35 -11.21
N PRO A 747 18.92 -42.10 -12.52
CA PRO A 747 17.70 -42.23 -13.33
C PRO A 747 17.43 -43.65 -13.84
N ILE A 748 16.14 -43.99 -13.94
CA ILE A 748 15.65 -45.26 -14.49
C ILE A 748 16.00 -45.35 -15.97
N GLN A 749 16.67 -46.45 -16.36
CA GLN A 749 17.03 -46.74 -17.74
C GLN A 749 15.90 -47.55 -18.40
N SER A 750 15.03 -46.88 -19.16
CA SER A 750 13.82 -47.50 -19.72
C SER A 750 14.08 -48.70 -20.63
N ASP A 751 15.25 -48.75 -21.29
CA ASP A 751 15.69 -49.86 -22.14
C ASP A 751 16.09 -51.12 -21.35
N LYS A 752 16.32 -51.01 -20.05
CA LYS A 752 16.75 -52.09 -19.15
C LYS A 752 15.62 -52.69 -18.31
N ILE A 753 14.41 -52.16 -18.42
CA ILE A 753 13.25 -52.63 -17.66
C ILE A 753 12.15 -53.13 -18.60
N LYS A 754 11.24 -53.92 -18.04
CA LYS A 754 10.04 -54.43 -18.70
C LYS A 754 8.77 -53.98 -18.02
N LYS A 755 8.81 -53.80 -16.70
CA LYS A 755 7.63 -53.43 -15.91
C LYS A 755 7.98 -52.37 -14.86
N ILE A 756 7.07 -51.43 -14.66
CA ILE A 756 7.15 -50.45 -13.58
C ILE A 756 5.81 -50.38 -12.86
N ALA A 757 5.83 -50.35 -11.53
CA ALA A 757 4.64 -50.20 -10.70
C ALA A 757 4.56 -48.79 -10.13
N LEU A 758 3.44 -48.11 -10.37
CA LEU A 758 3.08 -46.84 -9.74
C LEU A 758 2.04 -47.15 -8.67
N ILE A 759 2.37 -46.86 -7.41
CA ILE A 759 1.57 -47.31 -6.27
C ILE A 759 1.26 -46.13 -5.35
N GLY A 760 0.03 -46.05 -4.85
CA GLY A 760 -0.38 -45.08 -3.84
C GLY A 760 -1.28 -43.95 -4.37
N PRO A 761 -1.75 -43.06 -3.47
CA PRO A 761 -2.84 -42.12 -3.76
C PRO A 761 -2.60 -41.19 -4.95
N TYR A 762 -1.35 -40.79 -5.19
CA TYR A 762 -0.98 -39.85 -6.27
C TYR A 762 -0.40 -40.54 -7.52
N ALA A 763 -0.50 -41.86 -7.64
CA ALA A 763 0.00 -42.58 -8.81
C ALA A 763 -0.73 -42.17 -10.10
N ALA A 764 -2.06 -42.06 -10.02
CA ALA A 764 -2.97 -41.69 -11.12
C ALA A 764 -3.78 -40.42 -10.82
N SER A 765 -3.33 -39.59 -9.88
CA SER A 765 -4.02 -38.36 -9.49
C SER A 765 -3.03 -37.28 -9.08
N THR A 766 -3.44 -36.02 -9.09
CA THR A 766 -2.61 -34.90 -8.64
C THR A 766 -3.49 -33.87 -7.95
N TYR A 767 -3.18 -33.57 -6.70
CA TYR A 767 -3.72 -32.42 -6.01
C TYR A 767 -2.83 -31.20 -6.30
N MET A 768 -3.45 -30.08 -6.69
CA MET A 768 -2.73 -28.88 -7.16
C MET A 768 -2.60 -27.80 -6.08
N GLY A 769 -3.17 -28.03 -4.90
CA GLY A 769 -3.17 -27.08 -3.78
C GLY A 769 -4.43 -26.23 -3.69
N THR A 770 -4.45 -25.34 -2.70
CA THR A 770 -5.48 -24.29 -2.55
C THR A 770 -5.34 -23.24 -3.63
N TYR A 771 -6.41 -22.49 -3.91
CA TYR A 771 -6.37 -21.39 -4.90
C TYR A 771 -5.94 -21.81 -6.32
N SER A 772 -6.19 -23.06 -6.69
CA SER A 772 -5.96 -23.57 -8.04
C SER A 772 -7.11 -23.23 -8.98
N GLY A 773 -6.79 -22.73 -10.19
CA GLY A 773 -7.74 -22.63 -11.29
C GLY A 773 -8.05 -23.98 -11.94
N LYS A 774 -8.75 -23.95 -13.09
CA LYS A 774 -9.09 -25.16 -13.86
C LYS A 774 -8.24 -25.25 -15.13
N PRO A 775 -7.28 -26.19 -15.25
CA PRO A 775 -6.51 -26.37 -16.47
C PRO A 775 -7.31 -27.15 -17.53
N SER A 776 -6.91 -27.05 -18.81
CA SER A 776 -7.56 -27.82 -19.89
C SER A 776 -7.32 -29.32 -19.75
N HIS A 777 -6.16 -29.68 -19.20
CA HIS A 777 -5.74 -31.05 -18.93
C HIS A 777 -4.68 -31.04 -17.84
N VAL A 778 -4.78 -31.98 -16.89
CA VAL A 778 -3.74 -32.24 -15.88
C VAL A 778 -3.03 -33.52 -16.29
N ILE A 779 -1.70 -33.50 -16.33
CA ILE A 779 -0.89 -34.69 -16.60
C ILE A 779 -0.51 -35.33 -15.26
N THR A 780 -1.15 -36.46 -14.96
CA THR A 780 -0.83 -37.31 -13.81
C THR A 780 0.53 -37.99 -13.97
N LEU A 781 1.09 -38.52 -12.88
CA LEU A 781 2.36 -39.26 -12.97
C LEU A 781 2.24 -40.49 -13.87
N GLU A 782 1.13 -41.23 -13.77
CA GLU A 782 0.83 -42.35 -14.67
C GLU A 782 0.88 -41.94 -16.14
N GLU A 783 0.17 -40.87 -16.52
CA GLU A 783 0.15 -40.38 -17.90
C GLU A 783 1.56 -39.95 -18.34
N GLY A 784 2.30 -39.22 -17.50
CA GLY A 784 3.66 -38.79 -17.79
C GLY A 784 4.64 -39.97 -18.00
N VAL A 785 4.56 -41.01 -17.16
CA VAL A 785 5.39 -42.21 -17.29
C VAL A 785 5.01 -42.99 -18.55
N ARG A 786 3.71 -43.20 -18.81
CA ARG A 786 3.22 -43.88 -20.02
C ARG A 786 3.63 -43.15 -21.31
N GLU A 787 3.54 -41.82 -21.34
CA GLU A 787 3.98 -41.00 -22.47
C GLU A 787 5.49 -41.21 -22.74
N LEU A 788 6.30 -41.27 -21.68
CA LEU A 788 7.75 -41.35 -21.79
C LEU A 788 8.25 -42.73 -22.24
N VAL A 789 7.70 -43.82 -21.68
CA VAL A 789 8.17 -45.19 -21.96
C VAL A 789 7.45 -45.86 -23.14
N GLY A 790 6.29 -45.35 -23.54
CA GLY A 790 5.45 -45.91 -24.59
C GLY A 790 5.04 -47.36 -24.30
N GLU A 791 4.84 -48.16 -25.35
CA GLU A 791 4.45 -49.58 -25.22
C GLU A 791 5.61 -50.52 -24.86
N SER A 792 6.83 -49.99 -24.72
CA SER A 792 8.05 -50.79 -24.50
C SER A 792 8.22 -51.29 -23.06
N VAL A 793 7.56 -50.62 -22.11
CA VAL A 793 7.54 -50.94 -20.68
C VAL A 793 6.08 -51.00 -20.24
N GLU A 794 5.69 -52.09 -19.59
CA GLU A 794 4.36 -52.24 -19.01
C GLU A 794 4.27 -51.41 -17.71
N VAL A 795 3.32 -50.47 -17.67
CA VAL A 795 3.06 -49.64 -16.48
C VAL A 795 1.87 -50.22 -15.72
N LEU A 796 2.14 -50.77 -14.54
CA LEU A 796 1.15 -51.19 -13.56
C LEU A 796 0.81 -49.97 -12.70
N CYS A 797 -0.47 -49.64 -12.55
CA CYS A 797 -0.91 -48.51 -11.76
C CYS A 797 -1.92 -48.98 -10.73
N GLU A 798 -1.50 -48.96 -9.46
CA GLU A 798 -2.31 -49.38 -8.33
C GLU A 798 -2.52 -48.17 -7.41
N PRO A 799 -3.59 -47.39 -7.64
CA PRO A 799 -3.95 -46.32 -6.73
C PRO A 799 -4.48 -46.96 -5.44
N VAL A 800 -3.58 -47.13 -4.48
CA VAL A 800 -3.86 -47.75 -3.18
C VAL A 800 -4.30 -46.69 -2.21
N PHE A 801 -5.50 -46.90 -1.70
CA PHE A 801 -6.07 -46.18 -0.59
C PHE A 801 -6.40 -47.27 0.44
N GLU A 802 -5.59 -47.44 1.49
CA GLU A 802 -5.91 -48.41 2.52
C GLU A 802 -5.50 -47.90 3.90
N GLY A 803 -6.47 -47.92 4.82
CA GLY A 803 -6.27 -47.58 6.21
C GLY A 803 -6.22 -46.08 6.50
N GLY A 804 -7.36 -45.39 6.43
CA GLY A 804 -7.48 -44.09 7.07
C GLY A 804 -6.67 -42.97 6.40
N ILE A 805 -6.76 -42.84 5.07
CA ILE A 805 -6.90 -41.48 4.55
C ILE A 805 -8.14 -40.94 5.24
N ALA A 806 -8.10 -39.67 5.60
CA ALA A 806 -9.31 -39.01 6.03
C ALA A 806 -10.47 -39.36 5.07
N PRO A 807 -11.70 -39.53 5.59
CA PRO A 807 -12.93 -39.73 4.83
C PRO A 807 -12.89 -39.41 3.32
N HIS A 808 -13.17 -40.39 2.45
CA HIS A 808 -13.33 -40.16 1.02
C HIS A 808 -14.71 -39.59 0.71
N LEU A 809 -14.79 -38.57 -0.14
CA LEU A 809 -16.08 -38.12 -0.67
C LEU A 809 -16.82 -39.30 -1.30
N ILE A 810 -18.11 -39.42 -1.01
CA ILE A 810 -18.96 -40.46 -1.59
C ILE A 810 -19.02 -40.20 -3.12
N PRO A 811 -18.62 -41.16 -3.98
CA PRO A 811 -18.64 -40.97 -5.42
C PRO A 811 -20.05 -40.67 -5.95
N GLU A 812 -20.16 -39.80 -6.96
CA GLU A 812 -21.44 -39.49 -7.63
C GLU A 812 -22.15 -40.78 -8.10
N SER A 813 -21.39 -41.77 -8.58
CA SER A 813 -21.88 -43.08 -9.02
C SER A 813 -22.55 -43.91 -7.93
N CYS A 814 -22.28 -43.60 -6.66
CA CYS A 814 -22.86 -44.28 -5.51
C CYS A 814 -24.13 -43.60 -5.01
N MET A 815 -24.53 -42.45 -5.55
CA MET A 815 -25.68 -41.67 -5.09
C MET A 815 -26.76 -41.62 -6.17
N GLU A 816 -27.99 -41.88 -5.76
CA GLU A 816 -29.17 -41.83 -6.63
C GLU A 816 -30.27 -41.03 -5.95
N THR A 817 -30.85 -40.06 -6.65
CA THR A 817 -32.01 -39.30 -6.16
C THR A 817 -33.26 -40.17 -6.10
N PRO A 818 -34.34 -39.76 -5.39
CA PRO A 818 -35.58 -40.53 -5.35
C PRO A 818 -36.22 -40.81 -6.72
N ASP A 819 -35.98 -39.96 -7.72
CA ASP A 819 -36.45 -40.07 -9.10
C ASP A 819 -35.44 -40.75 -10.05
N GLY A 820 -34.28 -41.19 -9.55
CA GLY A 820 -33.32 -42.01 -10.30
C GLY A 820 -32.20 -41.24 -11.03
N GLN A 821 -32.01 -39.95 -10.73
CA GLN A 821 -30.89 -39.16 -11.24
C GLN A 821 -29.61 -39.41 -10.41
N SER A 822 -28.44 -39.20 -11.01
CA SER A 822 -27.15 -39.36 -10.32
C SER A 822 -26.93 -38.21 -9.32
N GLY A 823 -26.64 -38.52 -8.06
CA GLY A 823 -26.46 -37.56 -6.96
C GLY A 823 -27.54 -37.64 -5.86
N LEU A 824 -27.55 -36.68 -4.94
CA LEU A 824 -28.56 -36.55 -3.88
C LEU A 824 -29.45 -35.33 -4.12
N LEU A 825 -30.73 -35.46 -3.78
CA LEU A 825 -31.67 -34.34 -3.83
C LEU A 825 -31.38 -33.41 -2.64
N ALA A 826 -30.95 -32.19 -2.94
CA ALA A 826 -30.73 -31.14 -1.96
C ALA A 826 -31.93 -30.18 -1.93
N GLU A 827 -32.55 -30.06 -0.77
CA GLU A 827 -33.65 -29.13 -0.48
C GLU A 827 -33.17 -28.09 0.52
N TYR A 828 -33.10 -26.84 0.09
CA TYR A 828 -32.59 -25.73 0.90
C TYR A 828 -33.74 -24.87 1.45
N TYR A 829 -33.69 -24.52 2.73
CA TYR A 829 -34.74 -23.81 3.47
C TYR A 829 -34.20 -22.53 4.12
N SER A 830 -34.98 -21.46 4.16
CA SER A 830 -34.66 -20.20 4.87
C SER A 830 -34.79 -20.27 6.40
N SER A 831 -35.03 -21.45 6.94
CA SER A 831 -35.14 -21.70 8.37
C SER A 831 -33.99 -22.58 8.83
N ARG A 832 -33.49 -22.37 10.06
CA ARG A 832 -32.58 -23.32 10.73
C ARG A 832 -33.20 -24.71 10.88
N HIS A 833 -34.53 -24.80 11.01
CA HIS A 833 -35.23 -26.02 11.43
C HIS A 833 -35.92 -26.76 10.29
N LEU A 834 -35.50 -26.53 9.02
CA LEU A 834 -36.12 -27.13 7.83
C LEU A 834 -37.65 -26.86 7.75
N LEU A 835 -38.09 -25.69 8.23
CA LEU A 835 -39.49 -25.28 8.22
C LEU A 835 -39.86 -24.56 6.92
N GLY A 836 -41.10 -24.78 6.45
CA GLY A 836 -41.63 -24.19 5.23
C GLY A 836 -41.32 -24.99 3.97
N SER A 837 -41.61 -24.39 2.80
CA SER A 837 -41.24 -24.96 1.50
C SER A 837 -39.77 -24.68 1.19
N PRO A 838 -39.04 -25.61 0.54
CA PRO A 838 -37.67 -25.36 0.12
C PRO A 838 -37.63 -24.20 -0.89
N MET A 839 -36.68 -23.29 -0.72
CA MET A 839 -36.47 -22.14 -1.62
C MET A 839 -35.65 -22.51 -2.85
N LEU A 840 -34.80 -23.53 -2.72
CA LEU A 840 -33.98 -24.07 -3.80
C LEU A 840 -33.98 -25.59 -3.68
N THR A 841 -34.22 -26.26 -4.80
CA THR A 841 -34.09 -27.71 -4.93
C THR A 841 -33.20 -28.01 -6.11
N ARG A 842 -32.15 -28.81 -5.90
CA ARG A 842 -31.24 -29.26 -6.98
C ARG A 842 -30.62 -30.60 -6.64
N VAL A 843 -29.94 -31.19 -7.61
CA VAL A 843 -29.19 -32.45 -7.43
C VAL A 843 -27.73 -32.12 -7.18
N GLU A 844 -27.20 -32.64 -6.08
CA GLU A 844 -25.79 -32.48 -5.71
C GLU A 844 -25.04 -33.77 -5.99
N LYS A 845 -23.98 -33.67 -6.79
CA LYS A 845 -23.17 -34.80 -7.23
C LYS A 845 -22.19 -35.29 -6.18
N THR A 846 -21.81 -34.39 -5.27
CA THR A 846 -20.90 -34.60 -4.15
C THR A 846 -21.27 -33.62 -3.06
N ILE A 847 -21.06 -34.02 -1.80
CA ILE A 847 -21.32 -33.16 -0.65
C ILE A 847 -19.97 -32.77 -0.04
N CYS A 848 -19.35 -31.75 -0.63
CA CYS A 848 -18.11 -31.13 -0.18
C CYS A 848 -18.18 -29.67 -0.54
N PHE A 849 -18.77 -28.89 0.34
CA PHE A 849 -19.06 -27.50 0.11
C PHE A 849 -18.32 -26.67 1.13
N ASP A 850 -17.69 -25.61 0.66
CA ASP A 850 -17.33 -24.44 1.45
C ASP A 850 -18.02 -23.24 0.82
N TRP A 851 -19.18 -22.89 1.37
CA TRP A 851 -19.93 -21.69 1.00
C TRP A 851 -19.41 -20.45 1.73
N ARG A 852 -18.32 -20.57 2.51
CA ARG A 852 -17.66 -19.50 3.26
C ARG A 852 -18.65 -18.73 4.12
N PHE A 853 -19.04 -17.53 3.70
CA PHE A 853 -19.91 -16.62 4.45
C PHE A 853 -21.28 -16.42 3.80
N ARG A 854 -21.65 -17.24 2.82
CA ARG A 854 -22.86 -17.04 2.00
C ARG A 854 -23.79 -18.24 2.04
N SER A 855 -25.04 -17.97 1.67
CA SER A 855 -26.01 -19.01 1.36
C SER A 855 -25.89 -19.43 -0.11
N PRO A 856 -26.04 -20.72 -0.46
CA PRO A 856 -26.20 -21.15 -1.84
C PRO A 856 -27.52 -20.68 -2.47
N ILE A 857 -28.42 -20.07 -1.69
CA ILE A 857 -29.70 -19.54 -2.17
C ILE A 857 -29.54 -18.06 -2.55
N LYS A 858 -29.58 -17.77 -3.85
CA LYS A 858 -29.55 -16.40 -4.37
C LYS A 858 -30.80 -15.62 -3.95
N GLY A 859 -30.62 -14.42 -3.38
CA GLY A 859 -31.72 -13.51 -3.02
C GLY A 859 -32.41 -13.83 -1.69
N MET A 860 -31.77 -14.61 -0.81
CA MET A 860 -32.25 -14.86 0.54
C MET A 860 -32.06 -13.63 1.44
N GLU A 861 -33.09 -13.22 2.18
CA GLU A 861 -33.02 -12.06 3.09
C GLU A 861 -32.02 -12.24 4.25
N ASN A 862 -31.84 -13.48 4.74
CA ASN A 862 -30.89 -13.80 5.81
C ASN A 862 -29.98 -14.97 5.40
N GLU A 863 -28.84 -14.67 4.79
CA GLU A 863 -27.85 -15.68 4.36
C GLU A 863 -27.12 -16.36 5.51
N SER A 864 -27.24 -15.85 6.74
CA SER A 864 -26.57 -16.39 7.93
C SER A 864 -27.40 -17.42 8.69
N THR A 865 -28.63 -17.71 8.26
CA THR A 865 -29.49 -18.71 8.89
C THR A 865 -30.34 -19.44 7.88
N TRP A 866 -29.96 -20.69 7.59
CA TRP A 866 -30.66 -21.54 6.64
C TRP A 866 -30.37 -23.01 6.95
N SER A 867 -31.05 -23.93 6.29
CA SER A 867 -30.76 -25.36 6.41
C SER A 867 -30.91 -26.08 5.09
N VAL A 868 -30.28 -27.24 5.00
CA VAL A 868 -30.38 -28.11 3.82
C VAL A 868 -30.61 -29.55 4.25
N ARG A 869 -31.49 -30.21 3.50
CA ARG A 869 -31.68 -31.66 3.55
C ARG A 869 -31.18 -32.25 2.25
N PHE A 870 -30.24 -33.18 2.36
CA PHE A 870 -29.82 -34.07 1.29
C PHE A 870 -30.55 -35.40 1.46
N SER A 871 -31.23 -35.88 0.43
CA SER A 871 -31.98 -37.13 0.48
C SER A 871 -31.85 -37.95 -0.81
N GLY A 872 -31.86 -39.27 -0.67
CA GLY A 872 -31.76 -40.18 -1.80
C GLY A 872 -31.40 -41.58 -1.35
N PHE A 873 -30.69 -42.28 -2.20
CA PHE A 873 -30.24 -43.65 -1.99
C PHE A 873 -28.74 -43.77 -2.27
N LEU A 874 -28.07 -44.60 -1.48
CA LEU A 874 -26.74 -45.09 -1.74
C LEU A 874 -26.81 -46.47 -2.41
N ARG A 875 -25.99 -46.65 -3.44
CA ARG A 875 -25.64 -47.94 -4.00
C ARG A 875 -24.17 -48.18 -3.77
N VAL A 876 -23.88 -48.96 -2.73
CA VAL A 876 -22.49 -49.29 -2.40
C VAL A 876 -21.95 -50.29 -3.41
N PRO A 877 -20.67 -50.16 -3.81
CA PRO A 877 -20.05 -51.08 -4.75
C PRO A 877 -19.94 -52.50 -4.15
N GLU A 878 -19.76 -52.58 -2.83
CA GLU A 878 -19.49 -53.84 -2.13
C GLU A 878 -20.18 -53.94 -0.77
N SER A 879 -20.57 -55.16 -0.39
CA SER A 879 -21.15 -55.46 0.92
C SER A 879 -20.08 -55.43 1.99
N ARG A 880 -20.10 -54.44 2.88
CA ARG A 880 -19.11 -54.29 3.96
C ARG A 880 -19.54 -53.25 4.99
N LYS A 881 -18.71 -53.07 6.02
CA LYS A 881 -18.81 -51.96 6.98
C LYS A 881 -18.25 -50.68 6.37
N TYR A 882 -19.04 -49.62 6.38
CA TYR A 882 -18.66 -48.26 6.01
C TYR A 882 -18.66 -47.38 7.26
N THR A 883 -17.65 -46.54 7.40
CA THR A 883 -17.57 -45.47 8.40
C THR A 883 -17.85 -44.15 7.70
N PHE A 884 -19.00 -43.53 7.97
CA PHE A 884 -19.30 -42.19 7.49
C PHE A 884 -18.58 -41.17 8.35
N TYR A 885 -18.13 -40.10 7.70
CA TYR A 885 -17.63 -38.91 8.36
C TYR A 885 -18.37 -37.69 7.83
N VAL A 886 -18.71 -36.80 8.74
CA VAL A 886 -19.30 -35.52 8.41
C VAL A 886 -18.49 -34.42 9.10
N ASN A 887 -17.79 -33.61 8.31
CA ASN A 887 -17.16 -32.38 8.79
C ASN A 887 -18.14 -31.23 8.58
N SER A 888 -18.56 -30.54 9.64
CA SER A 888 -19.55 -29.47 9.59
C SER A 888 -19.23 -28.43 10.67
N ASP A 889 -19.35 -27.15 10.34
CA ASP A 889 -19.23 -26.00 11.27
C ASP A 889 -20.42 -25.84 12.21
N ASN A 890 -21.57 -26.34 11.78
CA ASN A 890 -22.83 -26.25 12.51
C ASN A 890 -23.52 -27.61 12.57
N GLY A 891 -24.63 -27.66 13.30
CA GLY A 891 -25.26 -28.93 13.64
C GLY A 891 -25.71 -29.74 12.43
N VAL A 892 -25.48 -31.05 12.56
CA VAL A 892 -25.66 -32.01 11.48
C VAL A 892 -26.31 -33.29 11.99
N ARG A 893 -27.10 -33.94 11.12
CA ARG A 893 -27.72 -35.24 11.35
C ARG A 893 -27.54 -36.12 10.13
N LEU A 894 -27.16 -37.38 10.35
CA LEU A 894 -27.03 -38.37 9.29
C LEU A 894 -27.86 -39.61 9.64
N VAL A 895 -28.78 -39.96 8.75
CA VAL A 895 -29.63 -41.14 8.85
C VAL A 895 -29.40 -42.03 7.63
N VAL A 896 -29.06 -43.30 7.84
CA VAL A 896 -28.86 -44.29 6.77
C VAL A 896 -29.73 -45.52 7.07
N ASN A 897 -30.54 -45.99 6.12
CA ASN A 897 -31.51 -47.08 6.29
C ASN A 897 -32.47 -46.88 7.48
N GLY A 898 -32.79 -45.62 7.82
CA GLY A 898 -33.60 -45.28 8.99
C GLY A 898 -32.87 -45.33 10.34
N LEU A 899 -31.61 -45.77 10.37
CA LEU A 899 -30.73 -45.70 11.54
C LEU A 899 -30.05 -44.32 11.59
N THR A 900 -30.16 -43.65 12.74
CA THR A 900 -29.45 -42.39 12.98
C THR A 900 -28.02 -42.70 13.37
N LEU A 901 -27.07 -42.33 12.51
CA LEU A 901 -25.64 -42.58 12.71
C LEU A 901 -24.94 -41.40 13.39
N ILE A 902 -25.38 -40.18 13.10
CA ILE A 902 -24.87 -38.93 13.68
C ILE A 902 -26.07 -38.07 14.06
N ASP A 903 -26.10 -37.57 15.30
CA ASP A 903 -27.10 -36.60 15.76
C ASP A 903 -26.45 -35.51 16.61
N GLU A 904 -25.96 -34.47 15.93
CA GLU A 904 -25.26 -33.35 16.54
C GLU A 904 -25.94 -32.02 16.18
N TRP A 905 -27.28 -32.01 16.11
CA TRP A 905 -28.05 -30.83 15.69
C TRP A 905 -27.89 -29.61 16.63
N GLY A 906 -27.50 -29.81 17.88
CA GLY A 906 -27.34 -28.72 18.86
C GLY A 906 -26.00 -27.97 18.79
N TYR A 907 -25.02 -28.44 18.02
CA TYR A 907 -23.65 -27.90 18.03
C TYR A 907 -23.44 -26.73 17.08
N GLU A 908 -22.63 -25.76 17.51
CA GLU A 908 -22.35 -24.49 16.80
C GLU A 908 -20.84 -24.26 16.57
N GLN A 909 -20.03 -25.34 16.54
CA GLN A 909 -18.58 -25.29 16.34
C GLN A 909 -18.14 -26.35 15.32
N PRO A 910 -17.09 -26.09 14.51
CA PRO A 910 -16.52 -27.08 13.58
C PRO A 910 -16.14 -28.38 14.25
N ARG A 911 -16.64 -29.49 13.68
CA ARG A 911 -16.34 -30.83 14.17
C ARG A 911 -16.46 -31.87 13.07
N VAL A 912 -15.59 -32.86 13.17
CA VAL A 912 -15.72 -34.12 12.43
C VAL A 912 -16.52 -35.11 13.28
N CYS A 913 -17.65 -35.55 12.75
CA CYS A 913 -18.53 -36.55 13.37
C CYS A 913 -18.44 -37.85 12.57
N THR A 914 -18.48 -39.00 13.25
CA THR A 914 -18.37 -40.31 12.59
C THR A 914 -19.52 -41.23 12.96
N GLY A 915 -19.95 -42.07 12.03
CA GLY A 915 -20.96 -43.10 12.29
C GLY A 915 -20.78 -44.31 11.38
N GLU A 916 -20.89 -45.51 11.94
CA GLU A 916 -20.59 -46.75 11.23
C GLU A 916 -21.85 -47.55 10.90
N ILE A 917 -21.90 -48.17 9.72
CA ILE A 917 -22.99 -49.05 9.31
C ILE A 917 -22.51 -50.10 8.32
N TYR A 918 -23.11 -51.30 8.35
CA TYR A 918 -22.92 -52.30 7.32
C TYR A 918 -23.91 -52.06 6.17
N LEU A 919 -23.42 -51.99 4.93
CA LEU A 919 -24.21 -51.78 3.72
C LEU A 919 -23.99 -52.97 2.77
N ASP A 920 -25.01 -53.31 1.98
CA ASP A 920 -25.03 -54.45 1.07
C ASP A 920 -24.92 -54.00 -0.40
N ALA A 921 -23.99 -54.59 -1.16
CA ALA A 921 -23.85 -54.34 -2.59
C ALA A 921 -25.17 -54.59 -3.34
N GLY A 922 -25.49 -53.71 -4.27
CA GLY A 922 -26.67 -53.84 -5.14
C GLY A 922 -28.01 -53.48 -4.49
N ALA A 923 -28.08 -53.38 -3.16
CA ALA A 923 -29.25 -52.85 -2.46
C ALA A 923 -29.32 -51.31 -2.58
N LYS A 924 -30.54 -50.76 -2.53
CA LYS A 924 -30.75 -49.32 -2.34
C LYS A 924 -30.77 -49.02 -0.85
N HIS A 925 -29.80 -48.28 -0.36
CA HIS A 925 -29.76 -47.84 1.03
C HIS A 925 -30.26 -46.42 1.15
N SER A 926 -31.31 -46.15 1.91
CA SER A 926 -31.79 -44.77 2.05
C SER A 926 -30.76 -43.93 2.81
N ILE A 927 -30.47 -42.73 2.33
CA ILE A 927 -29.64 -41.76 3.03
C ILE A 927 -30.40 -40.44 3.17
N ARG A 928 -30.33 -39.86 4.36
CA ARG A 928 -30.76 -38.49 4.63
C ARG A 928 -29.74 -37.81 5.51
N MET A 929 -29.14 -36.75 4.98
CA MET A 929 -28.31 -35.84 5.77
C MET A 929 -29.00 -34.50 5.89
N GLU A 930 -29.04 -33.96 7.09
CA GLU A 930 -29.59 -32.64 7.36
C GLU A 930 -28.51 -31.81 8.03
N ARG A 931 -28.37 -30.55 7.64
CA ARG A 931 -27.57 -29.57 8.40
C ARG A 931 -28.24 -28.21 8.38
N TYR A 932 -27.84 -27.35 9.31
CA TYR A 932 -28.12 -25.92 9.20
C TYR A 932 -26.83 -25.11 9.11
N SER A 933 -26.98 -23.86 8.71
CA SER A 933 -26.00 -22.80 8.91
C SER A 933 -26.58 -21.82 9.92
N GLN A 934 -25.76 -21.40 10.88
CA GLN A 934 -26.05 -20.30 11.79
C GLN A 934 -24.76 -19.55 12.10
N GLY A 935 -24.70 -18.27 11.72
CA GLY A 935 -23.53 -17.44 11.97
C GLY A 935 -22.61 -17.36 10.75
N GLU A 936 -21.30 -17.51 10.97
CA GLU A 936 -20.28 -17.39 9.93
C GLU A 936 -19.47 -18.67 9.80
N GLY A 937 -19.03 -18.96 8.57
CA GLY A 937 -18.60 -20.30 8.19
C GLY A 937 -19.79 -21.10 7.68
N CYS A 938 -19.61 -21.69 6.52
CA CYS A 938 -20.59 -22.58 5.96
C CYS A 938 -19.87 -23.67 5.15
N HIS A 939 -19.32 -24.65 5.85
CA HIS A 939 -18.70 -25.82 5.26
C HIS A 939 -19.41 -27.10 5.66
N VAL A 940 -19.55 -28.01 4.71
CA VAL A 940 -19.95 -29.38 5.00
C VAL A 940 -19.23 -30.34 4.06
N THR A 941 -18.69 -31.41 4.63
CA THR A 941 -18.17 -32.53 3.86
C THR A 941 -18.81 -33.80 4.37
N LEU A 942 -19.47 -34.55 3.49
CA LEU A 942 -19.93 -35.92 3.75
C LEU A 942 -19.04 -36.88 2.97
N ALA A 943 -18.50 -37.83 3.71
CA ALA A 943 -17.54 -38.76 3.20
C ALA A 943 -17.67 -40.11 3.92
N TRP A 944 -17.04 -41.14 3.39
CA TRP A 944 -16.98 -42.47 3.99
C TRP A 944 -15.58 -43.07 3.92
N ASP A 945 -15.32 -44.06 4.74
CA ASP A 945 -14.15 -44.92 4.69
C ASP A 945 -14.61 -46.37 4.80
N TYR A 946 -13.87 -47.27 4.16
CA TYR A 946 -14.08 -48.70 4.20
C TYR A 946 -12.77 -49.41 3.82
N VAL A 947 -12.40 -50.48 4.54
CA VAL A 947 -11.18 -51.25 4.25
C VAL A 947 -11.38 -52.06 2.97
N GLU A 948 -10.48 -51.94 1.97
CA GLU A 948 -10.44 -52.73 0.72
C GLU A 948 -9.24 -53.72 0.70
N PRO A 949 -9.39 -54.94 1.25
CA PRO A 949 -8.30 -55.93 1.29
C PRO A 949 -7.72 -56.33 -0.09
N ASP A 950 -8.50 -56.18 -1.16
CA ASP A 950 -8.12 -56.62 -2.51
C ASP A 950 -7.11 -55.67 -3.19
N LYS A 951 -7.17 -54.36 -2.91
CA LYS A 951 -6.24 -53.37 -3.50
C LYS A 951 -4.84 -53.44 -2.91
N TRP A 952 -4.71 -53.78 -1.63
CA TRP A 952 -3.39 -53.97 -1.02
C TRP A 952 -2.65 -55.16 -1.62
N ASN A 953 -3.36 -56.27 -1.85
CA ASN A 953 -2.77 -57.43 -2.50
C ASN A 953 -2.35 -57.11 -3.94
N ALA A 954 -3.16 -56.36 -4.69
CA ALA A 954 -2.81 -55.90 -6.04
C ALA A 954 -1.54 -55.03 -6.03
N ALA A 955 -1.42 -54.11 -5.08
CA ALA A 955 -0.24 -53.27 -4.91
C ALA A 955 1.04 -54.04 -4.62
N LEU A 956 0.98 -54.98 -3.67
CA LEU A 956 2.11 -55.83 -3.31
C LEU A 956 2.51 -56.72 -4.47
N GLN A 957 1.53 -57.26 -5.20
CA GLN A 957 1.78 -58.05 -6.40
C GLN A 957 2.41 -57.21 -7.52
N ALA A 958 1.89 -56.01 -7.78
CA ALA A 958 2.44 -55.09 -8.77
C ALA A 958 3.88 -54.69 -8.42
N ALA A 959 4.16 -54.40 -7.15
CA ALA A 959 5.51 -54.12 -6.69
C ALA A 959 6.46 -55.31 -6.92
N ARG A 960 6.02 -56.53 -6.57
CA ARG A 960 6.81 -57.76 -6.74
C ARG A 960 7.10 -58.09 -8.21
N ASP A 961 6.14 -57.82 -9.10
CA ASP A 961 6.26 -58.12 -10.53
C ASP A 961 7.01 -57.05 -11.33
N ALA A 962 7.17 -55.85 -10.77
CA ALA A 962 7.84 -54.73 -11.43
C ALA A 962 9.35 -54.70 -11.21
N ASP A 963 10.10 -54.15 -12.17
CA ASP A 963 11.53 -53.90 -12.01
C ASP A 963 11.80 -52.74 -11.04
N TYR A 964 10.87 -51.77 -10.99
CA TYR A 964 10.87 -50.61 -10.09
C TYR A 964 9.46 -50.41 -9.51
N ALA A 965 9.40 -50.03 -8.24
CA ALA A 965 8.17 -49.60 -7.59
C ALA A 965 8.26 -48.12 -7.21
N ILE A 966 7.42 -47.28 -7.80
CA ILE A 966 7.31 -45.86 -7.49
C ILE A 966 6.11 -45.66 -6.57
N VAL A 967 6.39 -45.35 -5.30
CA VAL A 967 5.37 -45.15 -4.27
C VAL A 967 5.08 -43.66 -4.11
N CYS A 968 3.86 -43.27 -4.41
CA CYS A 968 3.38 -41.89 -4.49
C CYS A 968 2.57 -41.57 -3.23
N VAL A 969 3.21 -40.89 -2.28
CA VAL A 969 2.65 -40.55 -0.95
C VAL A 969 2.53 -39.04 -0.80
N GLY A 970 1.84 -38.56 0.23
CA GLY A 970 1.63 -37.13 0.35
C GLY A 970 0.57 -36.68 1.34
N THR A 971 0.11 -35.44 1.12
CA THR A 971 -0.94 -34.74 1.87
C THR A 971 -1.94 -34.11 0.90
N ASP A 972 -3.11 -33.74 1.42
CA ASP A 972 -4.16 -33.08 0.68
C ASP A 972 -4.85 -32.02 1.55
N LYS A 973 -5.91 -31.40 1.02
CA LYS A 973 -6.71 -30.38 1.70
C LYS A 973 -7.34 -30.82 3.03
N VAL A 974 -7.39 -32.12 3.33
CA VAL A 974 -7.92 -32.60 4.62
C VAL A 974 -6.83 -32.59 5.69
N VAL A 975 -5.56 -32.68 5.28
CA VAL A 975 -4.41 -32.70 6.18
C VAL A 975 -3.86 -31.30 6.43
N GLU A 976 -3.82 -30.48 5.37
CA GLU A 976 -3.31 -29.12 5.42
C GLU A 976 -4.06 -28.24 4.41
N ASP A 977 -4.59 -27.12 4.90
CA ASP A 977 -5.36 -26.17 4.11
C ASP A 977 -5.36 -24.82 4.85
N GLU A 978 -5.82 -23.77 4.18
CA GLU A 978 -6.33 -22.59 4.88
C GLU A 978 -7.39 -23.03 5.91
N THR A 979 -7.35 -22.48 7.12
CA THR A 979 -8.14 -22.91 8.30
C THR A 979 -7.71 -24.21 8.98
N THR A 980 -6.81 -25.01 8.40
CA THR A 980 -6.43 -26.33 8.94
C THR A 980 -4.93 -26.50 9.08
N ASP A 981 -4.42 -26.34 10.31
CA ASP A 981 -3.04 -26.67 10.67
C ASP A 981 -2.87 -28.19 10.88
N ARG A 982 -1.66 -28.69 10.60
CA ARG A 982 -1.28 -30.08 10.88
C ARG A 982 -1.04 -30.30 12.38
N HIS A 983 -1.39 -31.47 12.89
CA HIS A 983 -1.05 -31.88 14.26
C HIS A 983 0.36 -32.48 14.39
N ASP A 984 0.87 -33.09 13.30
CA ASP A 984 2.18 -33.73 13.23
C ASP A 984 2.83 -33.43 11.87
N ILE A 985 4.16 -33.42 11.82
CA ILE A 985 4.98 -33.24 10.62
C ILE A 985 5.29 -34.56 9.92
N ALA A 986 5.06 -35.70 10.58
CA ALA A 986 5.30 -37.01 10.03
C ALA A 986 4.39 -37.34 8.84
N LEU A 987 4.85 -38.23 7.96
CA LEU A 987 3.96 -38.87 6.98
C LEU A 987 2.87 -39.65 7.73
N GLN A 988 1.65 -39.65 7.21
CA GLN A 988 0.55 -40.40 7.83
C GLN A 988 0.94 -41.88 7.99
N PRO A 989 0.70 -42.50 9.17
CA PRO A 989 1.22 -43.82 9.49
C PRO A 989 0.89 -44.93 8.47
N TYR A 990 -0.29 -44.86 7.84
CA TYR A 990 -0.70 -45.86 6.85
C TYR A 990 0.10 -45.74 5.54
N GLN A 991 0.43 -44.52 5.09
CA GLN A 991 1.27 -44.33 3.91
C GLN A 991 2.70 -44.77 4.21
N GLU A 992 3.23 -44.49 5.40
CA GLU A 992 4.54 -45.02 5.79
C GLU A 992 4.53 -46.56 5.84
N ASN A 993 3.45 -47.17 6.33
CA ASN A 993 3.28 -48.62 6.33
C ASN A 993 3.19 -49.19 4.90
N LEU A 994 2.49 -48.52 3.99
CA LEU A 994 2.46 -48.88 2.57
C LEU A 994 3.88 -48.87 1.99
N VAL A 995 4.63 -47.77 2.18
CA VAL A 995 6.02 -47.65 1.71
C VAL A 995 6.90 -48.78 2.27
N ARG A 996 6.75 -49.10 3.57
CA ARG A 996 7.46 -50.23 4.21
C ARG A 996 7.17 -51.55 3.52
N LYS A 997 5.89 -51.85 3.26
CA LYS A 997 5.49 -53.11 2.62
C LYS A 997 5.89 -53.20 1.16
N ILE A 998 5.76 -52.12 0.39
CA ILE A 998 6.25 -52.10 -0.99
C ILE A 998 7.77 -52.29 -1.03
N LYS A 999 8.53 -51.68 -0.12
CA LYS A 999 9.99 -51.86 -0.01
C LYS A 999 10.39 -53.29 0.37
N GLU A 1000 9.57 -54.00 1.16
CA GLU A 1000 9.79 -55.44 1.43
C GLU A 1000 9.66 -56.26 0.14
N GLU A 1001 8.70 -55.92 -0.73
CA GLU A 1001 8.45 -56.64 -1.99
C GLU A 1001 9.39 -56.24 -3.14
N ASN A 1002 9.85 -54.99 -3.17
CA ASN A 1002 10.73 -54.48 -4.23
C ASN A 1002 11.84 -53.59 -3.68
N GLN A 1003 13.10 -54.04 -3.81
CA GLN A 1003 14.23 -53.27 -3.33
C GLN A 1003 14.51 -51.99 -4.14
N ASN A 1004 14.07 -51.92 -5.39
CA ASN A 1004 14.16 -50.77 -6.29
C ASN A 1004 12.97 -49.82 -6.09
N THR A 1005 12.70 -49.48 -4.84
CA THR A 1005 11.61 -48.57 -4.48
C THR A 1005 12.08 -47.12 -4.57
N VAL A 1006 11.32 -46.29 -5.29
CA VAL A 1006 11.43 -44.84 -5.32
C VAL A 1006 10.21 -44.26 -4.61
N VAL A 1007 10.38 -43.29 -3.73
CA VAL A 1007 9.25 -42.56 -3.11
C VAL A 1007 9.14 -41.18 -3.72
N VAL A 1008 7.92 -40.80 -4.12
CA VAL A 1008 7.58 -39.44 -4.58
C VAL A 1008 6.56 -38.85 -3.61
N ILE A 1009 6.90 -37.71 -3.01
CA ILE A 1009 6.10 -37.05 -1.98
C ILE A 1009 5.37 -35.84 -2.59
N PHE A 1010 4.04 -35.89 -2.62
CA PHE A 1010 3.14 -34.84 -3.08
C PHE A 1010 2.53 -34.11 -1.87
N SER A 1011 3.06 -32.95 -1.49
CA SER A 1011 2.62 -32.27 -0.26
C SER A 1011 2.83 -30.76 -0.31
N GLY A 1012 2.04 -30.02 0.45
CA GLY A 1012 2.16 -28.58 0.65
C GLY A 1012 3.18 -28.18 1.71
N SER A 1013 3.57 -29.12 2.59
CA SER A 1013 4.53 -28.91 3.68
C SER A 1013 5.66 -29.94 3.65
N PRO A 1014 6.79 -29.70 4.34
CA PRO A 1014 7.81 -30.74 4.51
C PRO A 1014 7.26 -31.95 5.27
N ILE A 1015 7.64 -33.15 4.80
CA ILE A 1015 7.26 -34.43 5.41
C ILE A 1015 8.45 -35.04 6.13
N SER A 1016 8.27 -35.33 7.42
CA SER A 1016 9.26 -36.09 8.18
C SER A 1016 8.99 -37.60 8.08
N SER A 1017 10.03 -38.36 7.76
CA SER A 1017 10.08 -39.80 8.04
C SER A 1017 11.53 -40.25 8.15
N PRO A 1018 12.06 -40.38 9.38
CA PRO A 1018 13.40 -40.90 9.60
C PRO A 1018 13.59 -42.30 9.01
N TRP A 1019 12.54 -43.13 9.06
CA TRP A 1019 12.60 -44.47 8.49
C TRP A 1019 12.77 -44.45 6.97
N MET A 1020 12.01 -43.60 6.25
CA MET A 1020 12.18 -43.49 4.80
C MET A 1020 13.59 -42.98 4.45
N ALA A 1021 14.08 -41.95 5.13
CA ALA A 1021 15.42 -41.40 4.89
C ALA A 1021 16.53 -42.45 5.06
N GLU A 1022 16.38 -43.36 6.01
CA GLU A 1022 17.33 -44.47 6.23
C GLU A 1022 17.16 -45.60 5.21
N ASN A 1023 15.92 -46.01 4.90
CA ASN A 1023 15.65 -47.31 4.24
C ASN A 1023 15.27 -47.22 2.76
N ILE A 1024 14.89 -46.05 2.25
CA ILE A 1024 14.50 -45.88 0.85
C ILE A 1024 15.69 -45.37 0.03
N PRO A 1025 16.04 -46.02 -1.11
CA PRO A 1025 17.19 -45.62 -1.92
C PRO A 1025 17.03 -44.27 -2.61
N ALA A 1026 15.83 -43.94 -3.10
CA ALA A 1026 15.56 -42.68 -3.79
C ALA A 1026 14.25 -42.03 -3.33
N ILE A 1027 14.32 -40.73 -3.04
CA ILE A 1027 13.18 -39.94 -2.54
C ILE A 1027 13.14 -38.61 -3.29
N LEU A 1028 11.98 -38.30 -3.89
CA LEU A 1028 11.69 -37.02 -4.52
C LEU A 1028 10.59 -36.29 -3.73
N GLN A 1029 10.80 -35.01 -3.46
CA GLN A 1029 9.78 -34.08 -3.00
C GLN A 1029 9.23 -33.34 -4.22
N ALA A 1030 7.99 -33.66 -4.60
CA ALA A 1030 7.31 -33.08 -5.76
C ALA A 1030 6.44 -31.86 -5.41
N TRP A 1031 6.16 -31.67 -4.11
CA TRP A 1031 5.21 -30.67 -3.62
C TRP A 1031 3.80 -30.84 -4.22
N TYR A 1032 3.05 -29.75 -4.39
CA TYR A 1032 1.91 -29.70 -5.33
C TYR A 1032 2.39 -29.13 -6.67
N PRO A 1033 2.58 -29.98 -7.70
CA PRO A 1033 3.41 -29.65 -8.85
C PRO A 1033 2.66 -29.02 -10.04
N GLY A 1034 1.40 -28.62 -9.86
CA GLY A 1034 0.59 -27.99 -10.91
C GLY A 1034 0.20 -28.93 -12.06
N GLU A 1035 -0.32 -28.36 -13.15
CA GLU A 1035 -0.98 -29.11 -14.24
C GLU A 1035 -0.02 -30.04 -15.01
N ALA A 1036 1.27 -29.71 -15.06
CA ALA A 1036 2.30 -30.46 -15.79
C ALA A 1036 3.21 -31.29 -14.86
N GLY A 1037 2.83 -31.40 -13.58
CA GLY A 1037 3.67 -32.00 -12.55
C GLY A 1037 4.02 -33.47 -12.79
N GLY A 1038 3.06 -34.30 -13.19
CA GLY A 1038 3.31 -35.72 -13.47
C GLY A 1038 4.33 -35.93 -14.58
N LYS A 1039 4.31 -35.07 -15.62
CA LYS A 1039 5.31 -35.07 -16.70
C LYS A 1039 6.70 -34.68 -16.21
N ALA A 1040 6.81 -33.61 -15.40
CA ALA A 1040 8.08 -33.19 -14.83
C ALA A 1040 8.74 -34.30 -14.00
N ILE A 1041 7.95 -34.95 -13.14
CA ILE A 1041 8.41 -36.04 -12.28
C ILE A 1041 8.84 -37.24 -13.13
N ALA A 1042 8.07 -37.63 -14.15
CA ALA A 1042 8.46 -38.69 -15.07
C ALA A 1042 9.78 -38.38 -15.79
N GLU A 1043 9.97 -37.16 -16.29
CA GLU A 1043 11.22 -36.75 -16.94
C GLU A 1043 12.42 -36.78 -15.99
N ILE A 1044 12.22 -36.45 -14.71
CA ILE A 1044 13.25 -36.60 -13.68
C ILE A 1044 13.55 -38.07 -13.44
N LEU A 1045 12.54 -38.90 -13.18
CA LEU A 1045 12.71 -40.33 -12.90
C LEU A 1045 13.51 -41.05 -14.00
N PHE A 1046 13.29 -40.70 -15.26
CA PHE A 1046 13.95 -41.32 -16.41
C PHE A 1046 15.15 -40.51 -16.95
N GLY A 1047 15.62 -39.49 -16.23
CA GLY A 1047 16.83 -38.75 -16.57
C GLY A 1047 16.75 -37.89 -17.83
N LYS A 1048 15.53 -37.56 -18.29
CA LYS A 1048 15.30 -36.54 -19.34
C LYS A 1048 15.56 -35.13 -18.82
N TYR A 1049 15.42 -34.94 -17.51
CA TYR A 1049 15.79 -33.73 -16.81
C TYR A 1049 16.60 -34.08 -15.55
N SER A 1050 17.71 -33.38 -15.31
CA SER A 1050 18.45 -33.55 -14.05
C SER A 1050 17.78 -32.74 -12.95
N PRO A 1051 17.41 -33.34 -11.81
CA PRO A 1051 16.77 -32.62 -10.72
C PRO A 1051 17.66 -31.46 -10.24
N SER A 1052 17.02 -30.34 -9.92
CA SER A 1052 17.73 -29.09 -9.60
C SER A 1052 17.06 -28.25 -8.52
N GLY A 1053 15.91 -28.71 -8.00
CA GLY A 1053 15.22 -28.04 -6.90
C GLY A 1053 16.01 -28.11 -5.59
N ARG A 1054 15.77 -27.16 -4.71
CA ARG A 1054 16.39 -27.02 -3.39
C ARG A 1054 15.30 -26.81 -2.35
N LEU A 1055 15.44 -27.37 -1.16
CA LEU A 1055 14.47 -27.18 -0.09
C LEU A 1055 14.44 -25.71 0.39
N PRO A 1056 13.29 -25.02 0.34
CA PRO A 1056 13.14 -23.68 0.91
C PRO A 1056 12.82 -23.71 2.41
N VAL A 1057 12.82 -24.90 3.01
CA VAL A 1057 12.47 -25.17 4.42
C VAL A 1057 13.37 -26.24 4.99
N THR A 1058 13.53 -26.24 6.31
CA THR A 1058 14.23 -27.29 7.05
C THR A 1058 13.29 -28.48 7.32
N VAL A 1059 13.75 -29.70 7.05
CA VAL A 1059 12.99 -30.94 7.37
C VAL A 1059 13.50 -31.51 8.70
N TYR A 1060 12.79 -31.20 9.78
CA TYR A 1060 13.05 -31.72 11.13
C TYR A 1060 12.84 -33.23 11.21
N LYS A 1061 13.51 -33.90 12.16
CA LYS A 1061 13.33 -35.34 12.39
C LYS A 1061 12.01 -35.66 13.08
N SER A 1062 11.59 -34.84 14.04
CA SER A 1062 10.37 -35.06 14.79
C SER A 1062 9.67 -33.76 15.15
N VAL A 1063 8.34 -33.82 15.34
CA VAL A 1063 7.57 -32.73 15.95
C VAL A 1063 8.08 -32.39 17.36
N ALA A 1064 8.76 -33.33 18.04
CA ALA A 1064 9.38 -33.10 19.34
C ALA A 1064 10.57 -32.12 19.30
N ASP A 1065 11.17 -31.90 18.12
CA ASP A 1065 12.26 -30.93 17.93
C ASP A 1065 11.75 -29.49 17.76
N ILE A 1066 10.42 -29.30 17.74
CA ILE A 1066 9.76 -28.04 17.39
C ILE A 1066 8.98 -27.54 18.61
N PRO A 1067 9.08 -26.25 18.97
CA PRO A 1067 8.28 -25.66 20.05
C PRO A 1067 6.77 -25.69 19.71
N PRO A 1068 5.86 -25.34 20.63
CA PRO A 1068 4.44 -25.14 20.29
C PRO A 1068 4.26 -24.14 19.15
N ILE A 1069 3.27 -24.33 18.27
CA ILE A 1069 3.05 -23.47 17.09
C ILE A 1069 2.75 -22.01 17.45
N GLN A 1070 2.32 -21.73 18.68
CA GLN A 1070 2.15 -20.37 19.20
C GLN A 1070 3.46 -19.69 19.66
N GLN A 1071 4.62 -20.36 19.56
CA GLN A 1071 5.91 -19.75 19.90
C GLN A 1071 6.41 -18.89 18.73
N TYR A 1072 6.33 -17.57 18.83
CA TYR A 1072 6.79 -16.64 17.78
C TYR A 1072 8.21 -16.10 17.98
N ASN A 1073 8.84 -16.34 19.13
CA ASN A 1073 10.25 -16.01 19.31
C ASN A 1073 11.13 -17.07 18.66
N ILE A 1074 11.59 -16.82 17.44
CA ILE A 1074 12.43 -17.77 16.66
C ILE A 1074 13.83 -17.93 17.26
N ILE A 1075 14.31 -16.92 17.97
CA ILE A 1075 15.65 -16.89 18.55
C ILE A 1075 15.71 -17.77 19.79
N GLU A 1076 14.74 -17.64 20.69
CA GLU A 1076 14.62 -18.48 21.89
C GLU A 1076 14.13 -19.89 21.56
N GLY A 1077 13.16 -19.99 20.64
CA GLY A 1077 12.61 -21.27 20.19
C GLY A 1077 13.60 -22.12 19.38
N GLY A 1078 14.74 -21.55 18.95
CA GLY A 1078 15.75 -22.29 18.20
C GLY A 1078 15.21 -22.81 16.87
N MET A 1079 14.42 -22.02 16.16
CA MET A 1079 13.68 -22.47 14.97
C MET A 1079 14.43 -22.15 13.67
N THR A 1080 14.05 -22.87 12.62
CA THR A 1080 14.58 -22.79 11.24
C THR A 1080 16.07 -23.09 11.15
N TYR A 1081 16.63 -23.12 9.94
CA TYR A 1081 18.09 -23.23 9.76
C TYR A 1081 18.87 -22.05 10.40
N LEU A 1082 18.18 -20.94 10.71
CA LEU A 1082 18.78 -19.76 11.34
C LEU A 1082 19.22 -20.05 12.77
N TYR A 1083 18.44 -20.78 13.57
CA TYR A 1083 18.72 -20.95 15.01
C TYR A 1083 18.68 -22.40 15.51
N PHE A 1084 18.18 -23.35 14.72
CA PHE A 1084 18.19 -24.77 15.07
C PHE A 1084 19.59 -25.37 14.87
N ASP A 1085 20.20 -25.85 15.95
CA ASP A 1085 21.53 -26.47 15.96
C ASP A 1085 21.47 -28.01 16.13
N GLY A 1086 20.26 -28.58 16.17
CA GLY A 1086 20.03 -30.01 16.22
C GLY A 1086 20.21 -30.72 14.88
N GLU A 1087 20.06 -32.04 14.88
CA GLU A 1087 20.13 -32.84 13.65
C GLU A 1087 18.80 -32.84 12.89
N VAL A 1088 18.87 -32.47 11.61
CA VAL A 1088 17.73 -32.47 10.68
C VAL A 1088 17.82 -33.64 9.70
N LEU A 1089 16.70 -34.05 9.10
CA LEU A 1089 16.71 -35.04 8.01
C LEU A 1089 17.33 -34.44 6.75
N TYR A 1090 16.82 -33.28 6.35
CA TYR A 1090 17.30 -32.53 5.20
C TYR A 1090 17.40 -31.04 5.56
N PRO A 1091 18.57 -30.41 5.39
CA PRO A 1091 18.76 -29.02 5.74
C PRO A 1091 18.16 -28.08 4.70
N PHE A 1092 17.91 -26.82 5.07
CA PHE A 1092 17.57 -25.76 4.13
C PHE A 1092 18.56 -25.70 2.95
N GLY A 1093 18.06 -25.49 1.75
CA GLY A 1093 18.83 -25.46 0.50
C GLY A 1093 19.27 -26.83 -0.02
N HIS A 1094 18.91 -27.93 0.63
CA HIS A 1094 19.28 -29.29 0.18
C HIS A 1094 18.54 -29.71 -1.09
N GLY A 1095 19.24 -30.39 -1.99
CA GLY A 1095 18.67 -30.98 -3.20
C GLY A 1095 19.77 -31.58 -4.07
N LEU A 1096 19.58 -32.81 -4.50
CA LEU A 1096 20.56 -33.55 -5.31
C LEU A 1096 20.33 -33.34 -6.81
N SER A 1097 21.37 -33.63 -7.59
CA SER A 1097 21.38 -33.63 -9.05
C SER A 1097 21.94 -34.96 -9.55
N TYR A 1098 21.74 -35.29 -10.84
CA TYR A 1098 22.42 -36.44 -11.48
C TYR A 1098 23.88 -36.17 -11.81
N THR A 1099 24.34 -34.93 -11.60
CA THR A 1099 25.75 -34.56 -11.66
C THR A 1099 26.24 -34.00 -10.33
N ARG A 1100 27.54 -33.78 -10.23
CA ARG A 1100 28.19 -33.13 -9.08
C ARG A 1100 28.79 -31.80 -9.51
N PHE A 1101 28.77 -30.84 -8.60
CA PHE A 1101 29.37 -29.53 -8.80
C PHE A 1101 30.53 -29.31 -7.85
N HIS A 1102 31.60 -28.71 -8.36
CA HIS A 1102 32.75 -28.29 -7.58
C HIS A 1102 32.78 -26.77 -7.48
N TYR A 1103 32.94 -26.26 -6.27
CA TYR A 1103 33.03 -24.84 -5.97
C TYR A 1103 34.49 -24.48 -5.69
N SER A 1104 34.99 -23.40 -6.31
CA SER A 1104 36.37 -22.95 -6.13
C SER A 1104 36.51 -21.42 -6.18
N GLU A 1105 37.69 -20.93 -5.79
CA GLU A 1105 38.12 -19.54 -5.99
C GLU A 1105 37.18 -18.47 -5.41
N ILE A 1106 36.74 -18.62 -4.15
CA ILE A 1106 36.01 -17.54 -3.47
C ILE A 1106 36.90 -16.31 -3.29
N GLN A 1107 36.38 -15.14 -3.68
CA GLN A 1107 37.03 -13.86 -3.49
C GLN A 1107 36.00 -12.75 -3.26
N CYS A 1108 36.09 -12.11 -2.10
CA CYS A 1108 35.47 -10.82 -1.83
C CYS A 1108 36.33 -9.69 -2.43
N ASP A 1109 35.70 -8.61 -2.90
CA ASP A 1109 36.39 -7.46 -3.50
C ASP A 1109 37.35 -6.73 -2.52
N LYS A 1110 37.10 -6.84 -1.21
CA LYS A 1110 37.93 -6.34 -0.12
C LYS A 1110 37.99 -7.36 1.01
N ASN A 1111 38.92 -7.14 1.95
CA ASN A 1111 38.97 -7.89 3.22
C ASN A 1111 38.44 -7.08 4.41
N GLU A 1112 38.28 -5.77 4.22
CA GLU A 1112 37.77 -4.84 5.23
C GLU A 1112 36.68 -3.96 4.63
N TYR A 1113 35.59 -3.80 5.36
CA TYR A 1113 34.42 -3.03 4.95
C TYR A 1113 33.98 -2.09 6.07
N TRP A 1114 33.20 -1.07 5.74
CA TRP A 1114 32.45 -0.25 6.69
C TRP A 1114 30.97 -0.63 6.70
N LEU A 1115 30.25 -0.33 7.78
CA LEU A 1115 28.87 -0.81 8.02
C LEU A 1115 27.88 -0.58 6.87
N ARG A 1116 28.06 0.44 6.02
CA ARG A 1116 27.17 0.73 4.88
C ARG A 1116 27.74 0.39 3.50
N GLU A 1117 28.85 -0.35 3.46
CA GLU A 1117 29.43 -0.79 2.19
C GLU A 1117 28.77 -2.07 1.68
N GLN A 1118 28.88 -2.27 0.37
CA GLN A 1118 28.52 -3.49 -0.31
C GLN A 1118 29.71 -4.42 -0.39
N ILE A 1119 29.46 -5.73 -0.29
CA ILE A 1119 30.43 -6.78 -0.55
C ILE A 1119 30.12 -7.35 -1.93
N VAL A 1120 31.12 -7.39 -2.82
CA VAL A 1120 31.03 -8.15 -4.07
C VAL A 1120 31.77 -9.46 -3.89
N VAL A 1121 31.03 -10.56 -3.89
CA VAL A 1121 31.55 -11.92 -3.74
C VAL A 1121 31.59 -12.60 -5.10
N LYS A 1122 32.78 -13.06 -5.49
CA LYS A 1122 32.99 -13.88 -6.69
C LYS A 1122 33.41 -15.28 -6.32
N PHE A 1123 32.99 -16.26 -7.12
CA PHE A 1123 33.40 -17.66 -7.00
C PHE A 1123 33.14 -18.40 -8.30
N LYS A 1124 33.74 -19.58 -8.46
CA LYS A 1124 33.52 -20.44 -9.64
C LYS A 1124 32.77 -21.70 -9.26
N VAL A 1125 31.90 -22.13 -10.17
CA VAL A 1125 31.19 -23.41 -10.10
C VAL A 1125 31.53 -24.19 -11.36
N THR A 1126 31.94 -25.45 -11.18
CA THR A 1126 32.27 -26.37 -12.26
C THR A 1126 31.37 -27.59 -12.19
N ASN A 1127 30.75 -27.98 -13.29
CA ASN A 1127 30.09 -29.28 -13.40
C ASN A 1127 31.18 -30.36 -13.61
N VAL A 1128 31.37 -31.25 -12.64
CA VAL A 1128 32.43 -32.26 -12.64
C VAL A 1128 31.91 -33.68 -12.90
N GLY A 1129 30.66 -33.81 -13.34
CA GLY A 1129 30.10 -35.07 -13.82
C GLY A 1129 29.82 -35.06 -15.31
N ASP A 1130 29.00 -36.01 -15.75
CA ASP A 1130 28.81 -36.34 -17.17
C ASP A 1130 27.45 -35.88 -17.74
N THR A 1131 26.64 -35.21 -16.91
CA THR A 1131 25.28 -34.75 -17.28
C THR A 1131 25.16 -33.24 -17.08
N GLY A 1132 24.63 -32.52 -18.08
CA GLY A 1132 24.33 -31.10 -17.97
C GLY A 1132 23.16 -30.85 -17.02
N ALA A 1133 23.29 -29.87 -16.11
CA ALA A 1133 22.29 -29.62 -15.08
C ALA A 1133 22.34 -28.19 -14.54
N TYR A 1134 21.23 -27.77 -13.93
CA TYR A 1134 21.18 -26.52 -13.17
C TYR A 1134 21.73 -26.70 -11.75
N GLU A 1135 22.53 -25.73 -11.31
CA GLU A 1135 22.99 -25.55 -9.92
C GLU A 1135 22.44 -24.23 -9.37
N ALA A 1136 22.03 -24.23 -8.09
CA ALA A 1136 21.60 -23.06 -7.35
C ALA A 1136 22.65 -22.76 -6.27
N ALA A 1137 23.71 -22.06 -6.67
CA ALA A 1137 24.78 -21.70 -5.75
C ALA A 1137 24.27 -20.70 -4.70
N GLN A 1138 24.44 -21.04 -3.43
CA GLN A 1138 23.91 -20.27 -2.29
C GLN A 1138 25.06 -19.57 -1.57
N VAL A 1139 24.86 -18.28 -1.28
CA VAL A 1139 25.80 -17.47 -0.51
C VAL A 1139 25.19 -17.14 0.84
N TYR A 1140 25.90 -17.45 1.91
CA TYR A 1140 25.48 -17.23 3.28
C TYR A 1140 26.43 -16.27 3.99
N VAL A 1141 25.90 -15.49 4.92
CA VAL A 1141 26.65 -14.64 5.84
C VAL A 1141 26.49 -15.17 7.26
N ARG A 1142 27.60 -15.18 8.01
CA ARG A 1142 27.59 -15.40 9.46
C ARG A 1142 28.31 -14.24 10.14
N VAL A 1143 27.64 -13.62 11.10
CA VAL A 1143 28.25 -12.67 12.02
C VAL A 1143 28.98 -13.49 13.10
N ASN A 1144 30.32 -13.48 13.11
CA ASN A 1144 31.10 -14.33 14.01
C ASN A 1144 31.19 -13.76 15.43
N GLU A 1145 31.10 -12.44 15.55
CA GLU A 1145 31.25 -11.71 16.81
C GLU A 1145 30.04 -10.81 17.03
N SER A 1146 29.23 -11.12 18.05
CA SER A 1146 28.10 -10.28 18.45
C SER A 1146 27.86 -10.42 19.95
N LYS A 1147 27.28 -9.38 20.55
CA LYS A 1147 26.90 -9.39 21.98
C LYS A 1147 25.60 -10.15 22.24
N VAL A 1148 24.86 -10.47 21.18
CA VAL A 1148 23.58 -11.16 21.25
C VAL A 1148 23.63 -12.43 20.41
N ARG A 1149 22.70 -13.37 20.65
CA ARG A 1149 22.53 -14.53 19.76
C ARG A 1149 22.18 -14.03 18.35
N ARG A 1150 22.97 -14.47 17.37
CA ARG A 1150 22.78 -14.25 15.93
C ARG A 1150 22.48 -15.58 15.24
N PRO A 1151 21.92 -15.57 14.02
CA PRO A 1151 21.72 -16.78 13.26
C PRO A 1151 23.03 -17.56 13.04
N LEU A 1152 22.94 -18.88 12.97
CA LEU A 1152 24.05 -19.79 12.63
C LEU A 1152 24.63 -19.46 11.25
N LYS A 1153 23.79 -18.96 10.35
CA LYS A 1153 24.08 -18.40 9.03
C LYS A 1153 22.78 -17.81 8.47
N GLN A 1154 22.88 -16.84 7.57
CA GLN A 1154 21.74 -16.22 6.87
C GLN A 1154 22.01 -16.25 5.37
N LEU A 1155 21.01 -16.64 4.58
CA LEU A 1155 21.10 -16.57 3.13
C LEU A 1155 21.20 -15.09 2.70
N ALA A 1156 22.12 -14.83 1.78
CA ALA A 1156 22.48 -13.49 1.34
C ALA A 1156 22.40 -13.31 -0.17
N GLY A 1157 22.30 -14.42 -0.91
CA GLY A 1157 22.27 -14.40 -2.37
C GLY A 1157 22.18 -15.79 -2.96
N ILE A 1158 21.58 -15.88 -4.14
CA ILE A 1158 21.47 -17.09 -4.94
C ILE A 1158 21.93 -16.80 -6.36
N LYS A 1159 22.67 -17.74 -6.96
CA LYS A 1159 22.92 -17.75 -8.41
C LYS A 1159 22.50 -19.09 -9.01
N LYS A 1160 21.39 -19.10 -9.74
CA LYS A 1160 20.97 -20.22 -10.57
C LYS A 1160 21.71 -20.20 -11.91
N MET A 1161 22.31 -21.32 -12.30
CA MET A 1161 23.08 -21.44 -13.54
C MET A 1161 22.98 -22.85 -14.11
N TYR A 1162 22.87 -22.96 -15.44
CA TYR A 1162 23.00 -24.23 -16.15
C TYR A 1162 24.46 -24.44 -16.54
N LEU A 1163 25.00 -25.63 -16.30
CA LEU A 1163 26.36 -25.99 -16.69
C LEU A 1163 26.37 -27.31 -17.44
N GLU A 1164 26.98 -27.31 -18.62
CA GLU A 1164 27.32 -28.52 -19.37
C GLU A 1164 28.43 -29.33 -18.66
N PRO A 1165 28.59 -30.63 -18.94
CA PRO A 1165 29.68 -31.45 -18.40
C PRO A 1165 31.06 -30.82 -18.61
N GLY A 1166 31.82 -30.63 -17.53
CA GLY A 1166 33.15 -30.00 -17.54
C GLY A 1166 33.14 -28.47 -17.65
N GLU A 1167 31.98 -27.84 -17.83
CA GLU A 1167 31.87 -26.38 -17.90
C GLU A 1167 32.14 -25.74 -16.53
N THR A 1168 32.85 -24.60 -16.55
CA THR A 1168 33.04 -23.75 -15.37
C THR A 1168 32.47 -22.37 -15.64
N GLN A 1169 31.63 -21.87 -14.75
CA GLN A 1169 31.10 -20.50 -14.79
C GLN A 1169 31.52 -19.73 -13.54
N GLU A 1170 31.84 -18.43 -13.70
CA GLU A 1170 32.04 -17.49 -12.59
C GLU A 1170 30.68 -16.89 -12.18
N ALA A 1171 30.42 -16.89 -10.88
CA ALA A 1171 29.28 -16.20 -10.28
C ALA A 1171 29.77 -14.95 -9.53
N SER A 1172 28.96 -13.89 -9.55
CA SER A 1172 29.17 -12.66 -8.80
C SER A 1172 27.88 -12.28 -8.11
N ILE A 1173 27.92 -12.06 -6.79
CA ILE A 1173 26.78 -11.66 -5.96
C ILE A 1173 27.16 -10.41 -5.17
N VAL A 1174 26.22 -9.46 -5.10
CA VAL A 1174 26.36 -8.23 -4.30
C VAL A 1174 25.57 -8.41 -3.01
N ILE A 1175 26.23 -8.25 -1.88
CA ILE A 1175 25.63 -8.36 -0.55
C ILE A 1175 25.61 -6.97 0.09
N GLN A 1176 24.44 -6.52 0.50
CA GLN A 1176 24.29 -5.29 1.28
C GLN A 1176 24.59 -5.60 2.76
N LEU A 1177 25.63 -5.02 3.35
CA LEU A 1177 25.93 -5.27 4.77
C LEU A 1177 24.79 -4.83 5.70
N GLU A 1178 24.08 -3.76 5.33
CA GLU A 1178 22.94 -3.25 6.08
C GLU A 1178 21.79 -4.26 6.21
N ASP A 1179 21.73 -5.27 5.33
CA ASP A 1179 20.71 -6.30 5.41
C ASP A 1179 20.89 -7.26 6.60
N PHE A 1180 22.07 -7.27 7.23
CA PHE A 1180 22.43 -8.13 8.35
C PHE A 1180 22.44 -7.37 9.68
N TYR A 1181 21.54 -6.41 9.84
CA TYR A 1181 21.36 -5.71 11.10
C TYR A 1181 20.83 -6.63 12.22
N ARG A 1182 20.97 -6.17 13.45
CA ARG A 1182 20.18 -6.63 14.61
C ARG A 1182 19.31 -5.49 15.10
N TYR A 1183 18.12 -5.79 15.58
CA TYR A 1183 17.29 -4.77 16.21
C TYR A 1183 17.73 -4.58 17.66
N ASP A 1184 17.99 -3.33 18.05
CA ASP A 1184 18.32 -2.97 19.44
C ASP A 1184 17.05 -2.54 20.17
N THR A 1185 16.58 -3.40 21.07
CA THR A 1185 15.29 -3.22 21.75
C THR A 1185 15.33 -2.11 22.80
N GLU A 1186 16.50 -1.74 23.31
CA GLU A 1186 16.66 -0.62 24.24
C GLU A 1186 16.67 0.72 23.49
N LYS A 1187 17.41 0.81 22.39
CA LYS A 1187 17.53 2.02 21.58
C LYS A 1187 16.43 2.20 20.53
N LYS A 1188 15.62 1.17 20.29
CA LYS A 1188 14.56 1.12 19.26
C LYS A 1188 15.09 1.43 17.86
N CYS A 1189 16.27 0.89 17.52
CA CYS A 1189 16.91 1.16 16.24
C CYS A 1189 17.63 -0.07 15.67
N ARG A 1190 17.86 -0.07 14.35
CA ARG A 1190 18.70 -1.06 13.67
C ARG A 1190 20.17 -0.77 13.96
N LEU A 1191 20.91 -1.80 14.36
CA LEU A 1191 22.35 -1.72 14.57
C LEU A 1191 23.05 -2.78 13.75
N LEU A 1192 24.20 -2.43 13.22
CA LEU A 1192 25.11 -3.37 12.59
C LEU A 1192 26.25 -3.67 13.56
N ASP A 1193 26.57 -4.95 13.71
CA ASP A 1193 27.68 -5.37 14.54
C ASP A 1193 29.00 -5.17 13.75
N GLY A 1194 29.98 -4.49 14.35
CA GLY A 1194 31.35 -4.52 13.84
C GLY A 1194 32.03 -5.82 14.27
N GLY A 1195 33.06 -6.25 13.53
CA GLY A 1195 33.84 -7.44 13.83
C GLY A 1195 34.00 -8.37 12.63
N MET A 1196 34.28 -9.63 12.89
CA MET A 1196 34.50 -10.62 11.83
C MET A 1196 33.18 -11.19 11.27
N TYR A 1197 33.09 -11.25 9.95
CA TYR A 1197 31.99 -11.88 9.22
C TYR A 1197 32.55 -13.01 8.36
N SER A 1198 31.82 -14.14 8.28
CA SER A 1198 32.14 -15.22 7.36
C SER A 1198 31.20 -15.18 6.17
N ILE A 1199 31.77 -15.07 4.97
CA ILE A 1199 31.09 -15.25 3.68
C ILE A 1199 31.27 -16.69 3.27
N MET A 1200 30.17 -17.39 3.05
CA MET A 1200 30.11 -18.84 2.89
C MET A 1200 29.40 -19.17 1.58
N VAL A 1201 29.96 -20.06 0.76
CA VAL A 1201 29.36 -20.45 -0.53
C VAL A 1201 29.25 -21.96 -0.63
N GLY A 1202 28.10 -22.44 -1.10
CA GLY A 1202 27.88 -23.86 -1.28
C GLY A 1202 26.56 -24.27 -1.94
N ALA A 1203 26.28 -25.56 -1.85
CA ALA A 1203 25.13 -26.22 -2.48
C ALA A 1203 23.90 -26.32 -1.55
N SER A 1204 24.09 -26.15 -0.23
CA SER A 1204 23.03 -26.10 0.77
C SER A 1204 23.53 -25.40 2.04
N SER A 1205 22.65 -25.17 3.02
CA SER A 1205 23.04 -24.63 4.32
C SER A 1205 23.98 -25.55 5.12
N LYS A 1206 24.10 -26.83 4.74
CA LYS A 1206 25.03 -27.81 5.35
C LYS A 1206 26.27 -28.08 4.50
N ASP A 1207 26.14 -28.03 3.17
CA ASP A 1207 27.24 -28.27 2.22
C ASP A 1207 27.85 -26.95 1.75
N ILE A 1208 28.85 -26.47 2.49
CA ILE A 1208 29.51 -25.17 2.30
C ILE A 1208 31.02 -25.40 2.12
N PRO A 1209 31.48 -25.72 0.89
CA PRO A 1209 32.89 -25.97 0.61
C PRO A 1209 33.78 -24.73 0.64
N LEU A 1210 33.22 -23.52 0.45
CA LEU A 1210 33.99 -22.28 0.40
C LEU A 1210 33.62 -21.34 1.55
N MET A 1211 34.64 -20.73 2.15
CA MET A 1211 34.48 -19.72 3.19
C MET A 1211 35.60 -18.68 3.09
N GLN A 1212 35.26 -17.41 3.21
CA GLN A 1212 36.20 -16.31 3.38
C GLN A 1212 35.75 -15.45 4.56
N THR A 1213 36.68 -15.09 5.45
CA THR A 1213 36.43 -14.17 6.55
C THR A 1213 36.80 -12.74 6.13
N ILE A 1214 35.92 -11.80 6.45
CA ILE A 1214 36.11 -10.36 6.25
C ILE A 1214 35.97 -9.64 7.59
N THR A 1215 36.48 -8.41 7.68
CA THR A 1215 36.32 -7.54 8.85
C THR A 1215 35.38 -6.38 8.51
N VAL A 1216 34.39 -6.12 9.37
CA VAL A 1216 33.47 -4.98 9.25
C VAL A 1216 33.79 -3.99 10.36
N ASN A 1217 34.24 -2.80 9.98
CA ASN A 1217 34.61 -1.73 10.89
C ASN A 1217 33.38 -0.88 11.26
N PRO A 1218 33.24 -0.44 12.53
CA PRO A 1218 32.21 0.52 12.93
C PRO A 1218 32.37 1.84 12.17
N GLU A 1219 31.29 2.58 11.91
CA GLU A 1219 31.27 3.78 11.05
C GLU A 1219 32.51 4.69 11.21
N ARG A 1220 33.06 5.16 10.08
CA ARG A 1220 34.08 6.22 10.08
C ARG A 1220 33.49 7.44 10.78
N LYS A 1221 34.14 7.93 11.85
CA LYS A 1221 33.98 9.33 12.24
C LYS A 1221 34.32 10.16 11.00
N GLN A 1222 33.32 10.76 10.35
CA GLN A 1222 33.58 11.74 9.31
C GLN A 1222 34.50 12.80 9.94
N ARG A 1223 35.72 12.91 9.40
CA ARG A 1223 36.53 14.09 9.67
C ARG A 1223 35.76 15.24 9.05
N ASN A 1224 35.33 16.19 9.88
CA ASN A 1224 34.86 17.50 9.44
C ASN A 1224 35.84 18.03 8.38
N SER A 1225 35.39 18.12 7.13
CA SER A 1225 36.07 18.81 6.04
C SER A 1225 35.04 19.58 5.23
#